data_AF-R7QRL9-F1
#
_entry.id   AF-R7QRL9-F1
#
_cell.length_a   1.000
_cell.length_b   1.000
_cell.length_c   1.000
_cell.angle_alpha   90.00
_cell.angle_beta   90.00
_cell.angle_gamma   90.00
#
_symmetry.space_group_name_H-M   'P 1'
#
loop_
_entity.id
_entity.type
_entity.pdbx_description
1 polymer ?
#
loop_
_entity_poly.entity_id
_entity_poly.type
_entity_poly.pdbx_seq_one_letter_code
_entity_poly.pdbx_strand_id
1 'polypeptide(L)'
;MLLKSRQPFAQRASPLNINDRATNNIFRQHFQILSTCAIFHPLVTTVPASREFRRLEVTIINRRSSGYASAFLTQLTTKRYEYIISAQPYRKQAGSSLTMCFGLCTLFAIPPFSLLPVLHSQLRLGYNILLAHAGNATACYELGDAFMHGIGVLENFDVARTLFLAAVQKGSHTGAMYRLGLLCEGHIDNDHGDDDEEYWYRRAIECDGHVDALVSLGRFMQKRPDNFSQDVSGPLDCFSRAASKGSPEGMYMLGIFLTLGTADFEKDVPTACKLFEKAAAKNYAPAMYLLGILLVAYGDNAVQRNPRRAMHLFRKAIRHGEYLPMRELAQLLDYGDYGVRPNKKRAAELYEKYIEATDERCLEDSDSQEAMCRLAELLLGADGVTVNVEMACELYERAIFGGYVSATSRYAYLLQQGAHGIEKDIARAVDIYEYGVENGDVEAMVSFACTLESDGEGMVRDVARATELYERAVAEGSTVAMNNLGLILVYGAEGVPRDLKRAVELLERAVEEGSAAVMNVYAGILTEGVQGLDQDGARAVQLYERAIEDGNVYALANLAGLLTSGDRGVEPDPERAVDLYQRAVDAGDANAAKGFADLMQFGTAGMKPNAPRAVDLYKKAIEGGNIMAMRGLACLLENGGEGVEQDIPQSIKLLESGIEAGDASAMNNLAVMLSSETEGVELNLPKAFAMYERAIDGGCVPALYNFAKLLGSGRDGLEEDAARAAELYERAIEKGFSDARADLADLLRHGGKGLEPDVVRAAALYEISIEQGDLDVLCTLGHLLMDGGEDLEPDIARAAALFQRAISLGNLNALNSLAYLLSQGGDGLERDTARAVELYALSISEGVESGPVFLSADGESSAEQDVIGERGLPPGTIVGRKVIAAFCLAGLLYHGAEGVEQDVAQAMKVLQCAVDDGGTETFIILVDVFLHGTNKFESDVSIALEIVERVDLPRKHDAMVAIALVLVNGSDGVEKDAKRGADLLRRVIDETNSSFAKVELANLVSVGEEGIERDASEALRLYNEARESEHPSADMILEDFLDAEGRGLTECVRRVEQPHVFTCLKDAP
;
A
#
# COMPACT_ATOMS: atom_id res chain seq x y z
N MET A 1 8.65 -2.41 44.13
CA MET A 1 8.08 -3.06 45.33
C MET A 1 7.16 -2.07 46.06
N LEU A 2 5.88 -2.46 46.22
CA LEU A 2 4.81 -1.91 47.10
C LEU A 2 4.06 -0.60 46.72
N LEU A 3 3.16 -0.76 45.75
CA LEU A 3 1.70 -0.50 45.75
C LEU A 3 0.96 0.08 46.99
N LYS A 4 -0.09 0.87 46.66
CA LYS A 4 -1.41 1.12 47.30
C LYS A 4 -1.58 2.27 48.32
N SER A 5 -2.31 3.32 47.90
CA SER A 5 -3.66 3.61 48.41
C SER A 5 -4.46 4.54 47.48
N ARG A 6 -5.73 4.20 47.24
CA ARG A 6 -6.74 4.95 46.46
C ARG A 6 -7.73 5.63 47.42
N GLN A 7 -8.09 6.89 47.09
CA GLN A 7 -9.38 7.60 47.27
C GLN A 7 -9.90 7.96 48.69
N PRO A 8 -10.93 8.85 48.84
CA PRO A 8 -11.37 10.03 48.03
C PRO A 8 -11.70 11.28 48.90
N PHE A 9 -11.66 12.49 48.35
CA PHE A 9 -12.50 13.60 48.87
C PHE A 9 -12.89 14.57 47.73
N ALA A 10 -14.17 14.55 47.39
CA ALA A 10 -14.84 15.60 46.66
C ALA A 10 -15.35 16.65 47.67
N GLN A 11 -15.04 17.93 47.45
CA GLN A 11 -16.02 19.04 47.35
C GLN A 11 -15.35 20.42 47.52
N ARG A 12 -15.65 21.28 46.53
CA ARG A 12 -15.74 22.76 46.57
C ARG A 12 -14.48 23.55 46.95
N ALA A 13 -13.85 24.12 45.93
CA ALA A 13 -13.20 25.43 46.04
C ALA A 13 -13.48 26.26 44.76
N SER A 14 -14.28 27.30 44.94
CA SER A 14 -14.46 28.48 44.07
C SER A 14 -13.15 29.30 43.99
N PRO A 15 -13.00 30.23 43.01
CA PRO A 15 -11.69 30.75 42.61
C PRO A 15 -11.08 31.63 43.70
N LEU A 16 -9.86 31.29 44.13
CA LEU A 16 -9.11 32.08 45.08
C LEU A 16 -8.35 33.20 44.34
N ASN A 17 -8.83 34.40 44.63
CA ASN A 17 -8.34 35.71 44.25
C ASN A 17 -6.86 35.88 44.67
N ILE A 18 -5.97 36.12 43.69
CA ILE A 18 -4.54 36.36 43.94
C ILE A 18 -4.38 37.82 44.39
N ASN A 19 -4.53 38.03 45.69
CA ASN A 19 -4.01 39.19 46.41
C ASN A 19 -3.96 38.83 47.89
N ASP A 20 -2.96 38.03 48.29
CA ASP A 20 -2.61 37.95 49.70
C ASP A 20 -1.09 37.83 49.92
N ARG A 21 -0.61 38.69 50.83
CA ARG A 21 0.80 39.00 51.11
C ARG A 21 1.47 37.96 52.03
N ALA A 22 0.83 36.80 52.24
CA ALA A 22 1.26 35.77 53.19
C ALA A 22 2.10 34.64 52.57
N THR A 23 2.00 34.39 51.26
CA THR A 23 2.71 33.25 50.63
C THR A 23 4.18 33.56 50.30
N ASN A 24 4.55 34.84 50.19
CA ASN A 24 5.92 35.27 49.88
C ASN A 24 6.88 35.23 51.10
N ASN A 25 6.36 35.02 52.32
CA ASN A 25 7.18 34.89 53.53
C ASN A 25 7.53 33.44 53.89
N ILE A 26 6.93 32.44 53.24
CA ILE A 26 7.25 31.01 53.49
C ILE A 26 8.42 30.53 52.61
N PHE A 27 8.63 31.13 51.42
CA PHE A 27 9.77 30.77 50.55
C PHE A 27 11.11 31.40 50.94
N ARG A 28 11.12 32.47 51.75
CA ARG A 28 12.37 33.06 52.28
C ARG A 28 12.91 32.40 53.56
N GLN A 29 12.15 31.51 54.21
CA GLN A 29 12.60 30.78 55.40
C GLN A 29 13.09 29.34 55.13
N HIS A 30 13.07 28.85 53.90
CA HIS A 30 13.53 27.48 53.56
C HIS A 30 14.92 27.39 52.92
N PHE A 31 15.67 28.49 52.76
CA PHE A 31 17.07 28.47 52.30
C PHE A 31 18.11 28.66 53.42
N GLN A 32 17.75 28.31 54.66
CA GLN A 32 18.65 28.35 55.83
C GLN A 32 18.75 27.02 56.60
N ILE A 33 18.41 25.89 55.95
CA ILE A 33 18.58 24.55 56.50
C ILE A 33 19.18 23.64 55.43
N LEU A 34 20.50 23.74 55.20
CA LEU A 34 21.35 22.67 54.62
C LEU A 34 22.84 23.06 54.65
N SER A 35 23.39 23.37 55.84
CA SER A 35 24.85 23.36 56.04
C SER A 35 25.29 23.16 57.49
N THR A 36 24.58 22.34 58.27
CA THR A 36 25.00 21.95 59.62
C THR A 36 24.60 20.52 59.94
N CYS A 37 25.43 19.55 59.52
CA CYS A 37 25.54 18.23 60.15
C CYS A 37 26.92 17.62 59.82
N ALA A 38 27.91 17.87 60.68
CA ALA A 38 29.00 16.93 60.92
C ALA A 38 29.41 17.02 62.39
N ILE A 39 29.02 15.96 63.10
CA ILE A 39 29.24 15.65 64.51
C ILE A 39 30.75 15.51 64.79
N PHE A 40 31.25 16.02 65.93
CA PHE A 40 32.09 15.26 66.88
C PHE A 40 32.44 16.12 68.12
N HIS A 41 32.11 15.59 69.31
CA HIS A 41 32.59 16.07 70.61
C HIS A 41 33.72 15.10 71.10
N PRO A 42 34.64 15.51 71.99
CA PRO A 42 36.04 15.10 71.99
C PRO A 42 36.39 14.10 73.11
N LEU A 43 37.59 13.51 73.03
CA LEU A 43 38.47 13.28 74.19
C LEU A 43 39.84 12.70 73.76
N VAL A 44 40.89 13.19 74.41
CA VAL A 44 42.20 12.55 74.71
C VAL A 44 43.41 12.84 73.78
N THR A 45 44.19 13.84 74.25
CA THR A 45 45.66 13.89 74.47
C THR A 45 46.70 13.96 73.32
N THR A 46 47.34 15.13 73.24
CA THR A 46 48.81 15.43 73.24
C THR A 46 49.82 14.69 72.32
N VAL A 47 50.61 15.54 71.59
CA VAL A 47 52.10 15.50 71.41
C VAL A 47 52.64 14.68 70.19
N PRO A 48 53.75 15.06 69.51
CA PRO A 48 53.73 15.93 68.31
C PRO A 48 54.56 15.36 67.11
N ALA A 49 54.61 16.13 66.02
CA ALA A 49 55.71 16.22 65.04
C ALA A 49 56.44 14.94 64.56
N SER A 50 56.29 14.61 63.27
CA SER A 50 57.43 14.58 62.34
C SER A 50 57.02 14.28 60.89
N ARG A 51 57.69 15.04 60.00
CA ARG A 51 57.92 14.91 58.55
C ARG A 51 57.78 13.52 57.93
N GLU A 52 57.22 13.55 56.72
CA GLU A 52 57.45 12.73 55.49
C GLU A 52 56.08 12.37 54.87
N PHE A 53 55.74 12.50 53.58
CA PHE A 53 56.46 12.69 52.34
C PHE A 53 55.49 13.34 51.31
N ARG A 54 56.00 14.36 50.63
CA ARG A 54 55.70 14.86 49.27
C ARG A 54 55.04 13.89 48.25
N ARG A 55 54.20 14.52 47.42
CA ARG A 55 53.81 14.28 46.00
C ARG A 55 52.63 13.34 45.72
N LEU A 56 51.49 13.97 45.41
CA LEU A 56 50.78 13.75 44.15
C LEU A 56 50.12 15.06 43.70
N GLU A 57 50.36 15.38 42.44
CA GLU A 57 49.92 16.59 41.73
C GLU A 57 48.39 16.63 41.62
N VAL A 58 47.80 17.79 41.90
CA VAL A 58 46.45 18.12 41.41
C VAL A 58 46.58 19.31 40.48
N THR A 59 46.34 19.01 39.22
CA THR A 59 46.24 19.93 38.09
C THR A 59 45.15 20.97 38.36
N ILE A 60 45.52 22.24 38.20
CA ILE A 60 44.64 23.40 38.27
C ILE A 60 43.74 23.42 37.03
N ILE A 61 42.42 23.47 37.22
CA ILE A 61 41.52 24.16 36.29
C ILE A 61 40.91 25.35 37.02
N ASN A 62 41.02 26.47 36.33
CA ASN A 62 41.04 27.84 36.79
C ASN A 62 39.64 28.46 36.68
N ARG A 63 39.12 29.06 37.76
CA ARG A 63 38.34 30.33 37.83
C ARG A 63 37.38 30.35 39.03
N ARG A 64 37.26 31.55 39.64
CA ARG A 64 36.40 31.97 40.76
C ARG A 64 36.96 31.77 42.18
N SER A 65 38.10 32.41 42.47
CA SER A 65 38.54 32.69 43.85
C SER A 65 38.87 34.17 44.11
N SER A 66 38.48 35.10 43.20
CA SER A 66 38.63 36.54 43.42
C SER A 66 37.48 37.19 44.20
N GLY A 67 36.31 36.56 44.25
CA GLY A 67 35.10 37.13 44.86
C GLY A 67 35.12 37.16 46.40
N TYR A 68 35.62 36.10 47.04
CA TYR A 68 35.60 35.99 48.50
C TYR A 68 36.62 36.90 49.20
N ALA A 69 37.78 37.15 48.60
CA ALA A 69 38.77 38.09 49.14
C ALA A 69 38.31 39.56 48.99
N SER A 70 37.57 39.87 47.91
CA SER A 70 36.97 41.19 47.68
C SER A 70 35.88 41.50 48.70
N ALA A 71 34.94 40.57 48.91
CA ALA A 71 33.82 40.75 49.85
C ALA A 71 34.29 40.97 51.31
N PHE A 72 35.37 40.27 51.72
CA PHE A 72 35.93 40.38 53.07
C PHE A 72 36.66 41.73 53.31
N LEU A 73 37.35 42.26 52.28
CA LEU A 73 37.99 43.58 52.31
C LEU A 73 36.98 44.73 52.27
N THR A 74 35.87 44.57 51.53
CA THR A 74 34.77 45.53 51.51
C THR A 74 34.08 45.60 52.87
N GLN A 75 33.70 44.48 53.49
CA GLN A 75 33.06 44.50 54.82
C GLN A 75 33.89 45.16 55.93
N LEU A 76 35.22 45.01 55.90
CA LEU A 76 36.14 45.64 56.88
C LEU A 76 36.31 47.15 56.67
N THR A 77 36.10 47.65 55.44
CA THR A 77 36.15 49.08 55.12
C THR A 77 34.79 49.75 55.34
N THR A 78 33.66 49.11 55.00
CA THR A 78 32.31 49.66 55.17
C THR A 78 31.95 49.94 56.62
N LYS A 79 32.26 49.02 57.56
CA LYS A 79 32.03 49.23 59.01
C LYS A 79 32.80 50.41 59.59
N ARG A 80 33.86 50.87 58.91
CA ARG A 80 34.67 52.03 59.33
C ARG A 80 34.17 53.35 58.74
N TYR A 81 33.41 53.33 57.64
CA TYR A 81 32.86 54.52 56.98
C TYR A 81 31.45 54.88 57.44
N GLU A 82 30.60 53.90 57.80
CA GLU A 82 29.29 54.17 58.44
C GLU A 82 29.43 54.98 59.74
N TYR A 83 30.57 54.84 60.44
CA TYR A 83 30.85 55.58 61.68
C TYR A 83 31.36 57.02 61.47
N ILE A 84 31.75 57.40 60.24
CA ILE A 84 32.35 58.71 59.93
C ILE A 84 31.29 59.76 59.56
N ILE A 85 30.09 59.34 59.15
CA ILE A 85 29.03 60.26 58.71
C ILE A 85 28.25 60.86 59.91
N SER A 86 28.47 60.40 61.15
CA SER A 86 27.72 60.87 62.34
C SER A 86 28.48 61.70 63.38
N ALA A 87 29.72 62.19 63.16
CA ALA A 87 30.39 63.09 64.12
C ALA A 87 31.54 63.97 63.55
N GLN A 88 31.75 65.11 64.22
CA GLN A 88 32.67 66.23 63.96
C GLN A 88 34.19 65.92 63.75
N PRO A 89 35.05 66.90 63.36
CA PRO A 89 36.21 66.66 62.50
C PRO A 89 37.46 66.20 63.28
N TYR A 90 38.03 65.07 62.89
CA TYR A 90 39.36 64.65 63.34
C TYR A 90 40.39 64.70 62.21
N ARG A 91 41.31 65.66 62.30
CA ARG A 91 42.57 65.70 61.57
C ARG A 91 43.47 64.53 62.04
N LYS A 92 44.14 63.89 61.06
CA LYS A 92 45.23 62.90 61.14
C LYS A 92 44.80 61.42 61.32
N GLN A 93 44.68 60.70 60.19
CA GLN A 93 45.31 59.38 59.95
C GLN A 93 44.96 58.88 58.54
N ALA A 94 45.67 59.37 57.52
CA ALA A 94 45.57 58.84 56.14
C ALA A 94 46.68 57.81 55.81
N GLY A 95 47.52 57.45 56.78
CA GLY A 95 48.75 56.67 56.56
C GLY A 95 48.66 55.16 56.79
N SER A 96 47.52 54.59 57.21
CA SER A 96 47.44 53.19 57.68
C SER A 96 46.79 52.20 56.71
N SER A 97 46.17 52.65 55.62
CA SER A 97 45.51 51.77 54.64
C SER A 97 46.48 51.20 53.59
N LEU A 98 47.49 51.98 53.16
CA LEU A 98 48.50 51.54 52.19
C LEU A 98 49.39 50.40 52.72
N THR A 99 49.73 50.42 54.01
CA THR A 99 50.62 49.43 54.63
C THR A 99 49.98 48.06 54.78
N MET A 100 48.64 48.01 54.90
CA MET A 100 47.88 46.77 55.08
C MET A 100 47.62 46.05 53.74
N CYS A 101 47.37 46.80 52.67
CA CYS A 101 47.24 46.24 51.31
C CYS A 101 48.56 45.65 50.78
N PHE A 102 49.70 46.28 51.09
CA PHE A 102 51.01 45.73 50.72
C PHE A 102 51.36 44.43 51.47
N GLY A 103 50.97 44.31 52.75
CA GLY A 103 51.19 43.10 53.55
C GLY A 103 50.37 41.87 53.08
N LEU A 104 49.18 42.10 52.51
CA LEU A 104 48.32 41.03 51.96
C LEU A 104 48.76 40.56 50.56
N CYS A 105 49.34 41.45 49.75
CA CYS A 105 49.88 41.08 48.42
C CYS A 105 51.07 40.09 48.53
N THR A 106 51.89 40.23 49.58
CA THR A 106 52.99 39.30 49.87
C THR A 106 52.55 37.94 50.39
N LEU A 107 51.33 37.81 50.92
CA LEU A 107 50.80 36.58 51.51
C LEU A 107 50.05 35.68 50.51
N PHE A 108 49.55 36.24 49.40
CA PHE A 108 48.68 35.53 48.44
C PHE A 108 49.21 35.48 46.98
N ALA A 109 50.43 35.96 46.73
CA ALA A 109 51.07 35.93 45.40
C ALA A 109 50.20 36.47 44.25
N ILE A 110 49.40 37.51 44.51
CA ILE A 110 48.58 38.18 43.50
C ILE A 110 49.45 39.23 42.79
N PRO A 111 49.54 39.24 41.45
CA PRO A 111 50.35 40.23 40.73
C PRO A 111 49.80 41.65 40.98
N PRO A 112 50.67 42.67 41.19
CA PRO A 112 50.25 44.01 41.61
C PRO A 112 49.31 44.72 40.61
N PHE A 113 49.26 44.27 39.35
CA PHE A 113 48.40 44.83 38.30
C PHE A 113 46.90 44.51 38.45
N SER A 114 46.51 43.41 39.11
CA SER A 114 45.09 43.03 39.27
C SER A 114 44.36 43.76 40.41
N LEU A 115 45.09 44.45 41.30
CA LEU A 115 44.53 45.23 42.41
C LEU A 115 44.46 46.74 42.12
N LEU A 116 45.12 47.20 41.06
CA LEU A 116 45.15 48.61 40.63
C LEU A 116 43.75 49.20 40.36
N PRO A 117 42.80 48.51 39.70
CA PRO A 117 41.45 49.03 39.49
C PRO A 117 40.64 49.15 40.79
N VAL A 118 40.82 48.22 41.72
CA VAL A 118 40.13 48.20 43.03
C VAL A 118 40.71 49.28 43.96
N LEU A 119 42.03 49.47 43.96
CA LEU A 119 42.66 50.59 44.68
C LEU A 119 42.25 51.93 44.07
N HIS A 120 42.17 52.02 42.74
CA HIS A 120 41.77 53.23 42.02
C HIS A 120 40.30 53.58 42.27
N SER A 121 39.39 52.59 42.27
CA SER A 121 37.97 52.81 42.57
C SER A 121 37.74 53.20 44.03
N GLN A 122 38.46 52.58 44.98
CA GLN A 122 38.38 52.91 46.41
C GLN A 122 38.97 54.30 46.72
N LEU A 123 40.08 54.69 46.07
CA LEU A 123 40.64 56.04 46.18
C LEU A 123 39.71 57.10 45.55
N ARG A 124 39.09 56.79 44.41
CA ARG A 124 38.10 57.65 43.75
C ARG A 124 36.83 57.80 44.60
N LEU A 125 36.35 56.72 45.21
CA LEU A 125 35.20 56.74 46.13
C LEU A 125 35.49 57.59 47.37
N GLY A 126 36.65 57.40 48.02
CA GLY A 126 37.07 58.22 49.16
C GLY A 126 37.25 59.70 48.82
N TYR A 127 37.75 60.00 47.61
CA TYR A 127 37.86 61.36 47.09
C TYR A 127 36.48 61.99 46.79
N ASN A 128 35.56 61.22 46.21
CA ASN A 128 34.20 61.66 45.92
C ASN A 128 33.39 61.90 47.19
N ILE A 129 33.57 61.12 48.26
CA ILE A 129 32.95 61.38 49.57
C ILE A 129 33.39 62.75 50.12
N LEU A 130 34.69 63.06 50.06
CA LEU A 130 35.22 64.35 50.51
C LEU A 130 34.69 65.52 49.68
N LEU A 131 34.61 65.36 48.35
CA LEU A 131 34.06 66.37 47.44
C LEU A 131 32.54 66.54 47.58
N ALA A 132 31.80 65.46 47.83
CA ALA A 132 30.36 65.49 48.06
C ALA A 132 30.04 66.26 49.36
N HIS A 133 30.83 66.06 50.42
CA HIS A 133 30.74 66.87 51.65
C HIS A 133 31.08 68.34 51.41
N ALA A 134 32.04 68.63 50.52
CA ALA A 134 32.37 69.99 50.08
C ALA A 134 31.32 70.60 49.13
N GLY A 135 30.27 69.86 48.77
CA GLY A 135 29.15 70.36 47.97
C GLY A 135 29.31 70.24 46.46
N ASN A 136 30.22 69.40 45.97
CA ASN A 136 30.39 69.15 44.54
C ASN A 136 29.26 68.26 44.00
N ALA A 137 28.47 68.79 43.06
CA ALA A 137 27.31 68.10 42.48
C ALA A 137 27.69 66.80 41.73
N THR A 138 28.78 66.79 40.96
CA THR A 138 29.26 65.60 40.24
C THR A 138 29.73 64.51 41.20
N ALA A 139 30.38 64.88 42.30
CA ALA A 139 30.80 63.91 43.32
C ALA A 139 29.60 63.31 44.07
N CYS A 140 28.55 64.11 44.35
CA CYS A 140 27.29 63.61 44.88
C CYS A 140 26.61 62.63 43.91
N TYR A 141 26.61 62.92 42.60
CA TYR A 141 26.09 62.02 41.57
C TYR A 141 26.90 60.72 41.47
N GLU A 142 28.22 60.77 41.33
CA GLU A 142 29.06 59.56 41.23
C GLU A 142 28.95 58.67 42.48
N LEU A 143 28.80 59.28 43.66
CA LEU A 143 28.57 58.54 44.90
C LEU A 143 27.16 57.93 44.94
N GLY A 144 26.13 58.66 44.50
CA GLY A 144 24.77 58.15 44.38
C GLY A 144 24.68 56.96 43.41
N ASP A 145 25.36 57.05 42.26
CA ASP A 145 25.41 55.97 41.27
C ASP A 145 26.09 54.70 41.83
N ALA A 146 27.14 54.89 42.63
CA ALA A 146 27.80 53.82 43.35
C ALA A 146 26.89 53.13 44.38
N PHE A 147 26.09 53.89 45.13
CA PHE A 147 25.09 53.34 46.07
C PHE A 147 23.91 52.67 45.34
N MET A 148 23.50 53.17 44.19
CA MET A 148 22.42 52.58 43.39
C MET A 148 22.83 51.21 42.80
N HIS A 149 24.10 51.03 42.46
CA HIS A 149 24.60 49.80 41.78
C HIS A 149 25.52 48.94 42.66
N GLY A 150 25.69 49.29 43.95
CA GLY A 150 26.58 48.57 44.87
C GLY A 150 28.08 48.60 44.48
N ILE A 151 28.53 49.65 43.78
CA ILE A 151 29.90 49.74 43.26
C ILE A 151 30.85 50.22 44.38
N GLY A 152 31.49 49.29 45.06
CA GLY A 152 32.45 49.59 46.13
C GLY A 152 31.83 50.02 47.47
N VAL A 153 30.49 50.08 47.53
CA VAL A 153 29.64 50.30 48.71
C VAL A 153 28.49 49.28 48.71
N LEU A 154 27.80 49.10 49.84
CA LEU A 154 26.57 48.31 49.85
C LEU A 154 25.47 49.06 49.09
N GLU A 155 24.72 48.33 48.27
CA GLU A 155 23.57 48.88 47.53
C GLU A 155 22.54 49.47 48.50
N ASN A 156 22.15 50.72 48.25
CA ASN A 156 21.21 51.44 49.09
C ASN A 156 20.51 52.55 48.29
N PHE A 157 19.26 52.30 47.90
CA PHE A 157 18.47 53.20 47.07
C PHE A 157 18.08 54.51 47.77
N ASP A 158 17.85 54.50 49.09
CA ASP A 158 17.51 55.70 49.85
C ASP A 158 18.70 56.66 49.95
N VAL A 159 19.89 56.10 50.20
CA VAL A 159 21.15 56.88 50.20
C VAL A 159 21.47 57.37 48.79
N ALA A 160 21.25 56.56 47.76
CA ALA A 160 21.40 56.99 46.37
C ALA A 160 20.45 58.16 46.03
N ARG A 161 19.17 58.06 46.39
CA ARG A 161 18.15 59.11 46.17
C ARG A 161 18.54 60.43 46.85
N THR A 162 18.93 60.39 48.12
CA THR A 162 19.34 61.61 48.86
C THR A 162 20.58 62.26 48.25
N LEU A 163 21.54 61.46 47.78
CA LEU A 163 22.73 61.95 47.09
C LEU A 163 22.41 62.55 45.71
N PHE A 164 21.49 61.95 44.95
CA PHE A 164 21.02 62.52 43.69
C PHE A 164 20.25 63.82 43.88
N LEU A 165 19.36 63.91 44.87
CA LEU A 165 18.67 65.16 45.24
C LEU A 165 19.67 66.25 45.65
N ALA A 166 20.68 65.89 46.46
CA ALA A 166 21.75 66.81 46.83
C ALA A 166 22.59 67.26 45.63
N ALA A 167 22.82 66.39 44.64
CA ALA A 167 23.48 66.74 43.39
C ALA A 167 22.66 67.76 42.59
N VAL A 168 21.33 67.57 42.50
CA VAL A 168 20.39 68.48 41.82
C VAL A 168 20.26 69.84 42.53
N GLN A 169 20.23 69.86 43.87
CA GLN A 169 20.12 71.11 44.64
C GLN A 169 21.39 71.97 44.56
N LYS A 170 22.56 71.35 44.41
CA LYS A 170 23.87 72.04 44.38
C LYS A 170 24.34 72.39 42.97
N GLY A 171 23.64 71.92 41.93
CA GLY A 171 23.83 72.29 40.53
C GLY A 171 22.86 71.54 39.62
N SER A 172 22.59 72.05 38.40
CA SER A 172 21.70 71.38 37.44
C SER A 172 22.34 70.12 36.82
N HIS A 173 22.52 69.06 37.64
CA HIS A 173 23.13 67.80 37.23
C HIS A 173 22.08 66.89 36.57
N THR A 174 22.00 66.94 35.24
CA THR A 174 20.98 66.24 34.44
C THR A 174 20.99 64.72 34.61
N GLY A 175 22.16 64.10 34.76
CA GLY A 175 22.26 62.66 35.04
C GLY A 175 21.67 62.27 36.40
N ALA A 176 21.70 63.16 37.40
CA ALA A 176 21.11 62.90 38.72
C ALA A 176 19.57 62.99 38.64
N MET A 177 19.05 63.94 37.86
CA MET A 177 17.62 64.04 37.56
C MET A 177 17.11 62.79 36.84
N TYR A 178 17.85 62.28 35.85
CA TYR A 178 17.49 61.02 35.18
C TYR A 178 17.49 59.81 36.13
N ARG A 179 18.52 59.67 36.97
CA ARG A 179 18.59 58.59 37.97
C ARG A 179 17.48 58.68 39.02
N LEU A 180 17.05 59.89 39.38
CA LEU A 180 15.87 60.09 40.24
C LEU A 180 14.58 59.60 39.56
N GLY A 181 14.39 59.87 38.27
CA GLY A 181 13.27 59.30 37.50
C GLY A 181 13.29 57.77 37.48
N LEU A 182 14.44 57.14 37.24
CA LEU A 182 14.59 55.68 37.31
C LEU A 182 14.34 55.09 38.70
N LEU A 183 14.64 55.82 39.78
CA LEU A 183 14.34 55.38 41.14
C LEU A 183 12.84 55.50 41.46
N CYS A 184 12.11 56.36 40.76
CA CYS A 184 10.65 56.44 40.85
C CYS A 184 9.96 55.33 40.02
N GLU A 185 10.62 54.78 38.97
CA GLU A 185 10.14 53.62 38.21
C GLU A 185 10.01 52.38 39.14
N GLY A 186 8.79 52.06 39.59
CA GLY A 186 8.48 50.83 40.33
C GLY A 186 7.98 50.99 41.77
N HIS A 187 7.86 52.21 42.30
CA HIS A 187 7.21 52.48 43.59
C HIS A 187 5.77 52.97 43.39
N ILE A 188 4.81 52.04 43.38
CA ILE A 188 3.37 52.33 43.18
C ILE A 188 2.69 52.86 44.47
N ASP A 189 3.34 52.80 45.63
CA ASP A 189 2.79 53.33 46.88
C ASP A 189 3.19 54.81 47.08
N ASN A 190 2.45 55.69 46.40
CA ASN A 190 2.55 57.14 46.54
C ASN A 190 1.89 57.65 47.83
N ASP A 191 2.65 58.32 48.68
CA ASP A 191 2.12 59.39 49.55
C ASP A 191 3.12 60.54 49.78
N HIS A 192 4.02 60.78 48.82
CA HIS A 192 4.91 61.95 48.84
C HIS A 192 4.68 62.77 47.56
N GLY A 193 3.92 63.87 47.72
CA GLY A 193 3.76 64.88 46.69
C GLY A 193 5.11 65.49 46.28
N ASP A 194 5.21 65.79 44.98
CA ASP A 194 6.35 66.34 44.22
C ASP A 194 7.40 65.36 43.65
N ASP A 195 7.24 64.03 43.78
CA ASP A 195 8.19 63.01 43.30
C ASP A 195 7.67 62.12 42.15
N ASP A 196 7.15 62.73 41.08
CA ASP A 196 6.70 61.99 39.88
C ASP A 196 7.87 61.62 38.93
N GLU A 197 7.87 60.38 38.43
CA GLU A 197 8.81 59.87 37.40
C GLU A 197 8.88 60.80 36.17
N GLU A 198 7.72 61.25 35.71
CA GLU A 198 7.58 62.17 34.58
C GLU A 198 8.25 63.54 34.83
N TYR A 199 8.15 64.05 36.06
CA TYR A 199 8.71 65.34 36.43
C TYR A 199 10.24 65.33 36.32
N TRP A 200 10.86 64.29 36.85
CA TRP A 200 12.32 64.15 36.83
C TRP A 200 12.87 63.95 35.42
N TYR A 201 12.18 63.17 34.57
CA TYR A 201 12.54 63.05 33.17
C TYR A 201 12.37 64.36 32.40
N ARG A 202 11.24 65.06 32.53
CA ARG A 202 11.03 66.37 31.87
C ARG A 202 12.08 67.39 32.29
N ARG A 203 12.43 67.46 33.57
CA ARG A 203 13.49 68.36 34.06
C ARG A 203 14.87 68.03 33.50
N ALA A 204 15.22 66.75 33.42
CA ALA A 204 16.48 66.32 32.80
C ALA A 204 16.53 66.71 31.30
N ILE A 205 15.39 66.67 30.62
CA ILE A 205 15.24 67.07 29.21
C ILE A 205 15.30 68.59 29.04
N GLU A 206 14.68 69.37 29.92
CA GLU A 206 14.68 70.85 29.84
C GLU A 206 16.07 71.44 30.06
N CYS A 207 16.88 70.82 30.94
CA CYS A 207 18.20 71.36 31.31
C CYS A 207 19.28 71.18 30.23
N ASP A 208 19.33 70.03 29.56
CA ASP A 208 20.37 69.72 28.55
C ASP A 208 19.87 68.77 27.43
N GLY A 209 18.57 68.45 27.44
CA GLY A 209 17.98 67.45 26.55
C GLY A 209 18.58 66.06 26.72
N HIS A 210 18.69 65.59 27.96
CA HIS A 210 19.26 64.27 28.30
C HIS A 210 18.63 63.15 27.47
N VAL A 211 19.46 62.39 26.75
CA VAL A 211 19.00 61.44 25.72
C VAL A 211 18.27 60.25 26.34
N ASP A 212 18.80 59.67 27.41
CA ASP A 212 18.17 58.49 28.05
C ASP A 212 16.85 58.86 28.74
N ALA A 213 16.74 60.09 29.26
CA ALA A 213 15.50 60.61 29.83
C ALA A 213 14.42 60.81 28.76
N LEU A 214 14.78 61.17 27.52
CA LEU A 214 13.83 61.20 26.38
C LEU A 214 13.27 59.81 26.10
N VAL A 215 14.13 58.78 26.10
CA VAL A 215 13.69 57.39 25.84
C VAL A 215 12.81 56.88 26.98
N SER A 216 13.22 57.05 28.24
CA SER A 216 12.43 56.61 29.40
C SER A 216 11.11 57.36 29.51
N LEU A 217 11.07 58.66 29.25
CA LEU A 217 9.82 59.42 29.18
C LEU A 217 8.88 58.86 28.10
N GLY A 218 9.41 58.57 26.90
CA GLY A 218 8.62 57.96 25.84
C GLY A 218 8.02 56.60 26.23
N ARG A 219 8.77 55.76 26.95
CA ARG A 219 8.28 54.47 27.48
C ARG A 219 7.25 54.65 28.59
N PHE A 220 7.48 55.59 29.50
CA PHE A 220 6.53 55.90 30.57
C PHE A 220 5.18 56.36 30.00
N MET A 221 5.21 57.22 28.98
CA MET A 221 4.01 57.67 28.27
C MET A 221 3.26 56.52 27.56
N GLN A 222 3.96 55.49 27.09
CA GLN A 222 3.33 54.27 26.53
C GLN A 222 2.65 53.39 27.59
N LYS A 223 3.16 53.37 28.84
CA LYS A 223 2.66 52.47 29.90
C LYS A 223 1.42 52.99 30.63
N ARG A 224 0.95 54.22 30.37
CA ARG A 224 -0.18 54.82 31.10
C ARG A 224 -1.51 54.13 30.77
N PRO A 225 -2.26 53.63 31.77
CA PRO A 225 -3.50 52.85 31.55
C PRO A 225 -4.63 53.67 30.91
N ASP A 226 -4.64 55.01 31.09
CA ASP A 226 -5.67 55.89 30.51
C ASP A 226 -5.42 56.26 29.03
N ASN A 227 -4.30 55.83 28.43
CA ASN A 227 -3.90 56.23 27.09
C ASN A 227 -3.96 55.10 26.04
N PHE A 228 -4.81 54.09 26.27
CA PHE A 228 -5.26 53.20 25.19
C PHE A 228 -6.06 53.94 24.10
N SER A 229 -6.35 55.23 24.28
CA SER A 229 -6.81 56.13 23.21
C SER A 229 -5.64 56.86 22.52
N GLN A 230 -5.21 56.31 21.38
CA GLN A 230 -4.67 56.96 20.16
C GLN A 230 -3.57 58.05 20.20
N ASP A 231 -3.23 58.72 21.31
CA ASP A 231 -2.19 59.77 21.27
C ASP A 231 -0.77 59.21 21.38
N VAL A 232 -0.26 58.74 20.24
CA VAL A 232 1.12 58.30 20.05
C VAL A 232 2.10 59.45 19.77
N SER A 233 1.62 60.70 19.68
CA SER A 233 2.45 61.85 19.28
C SER A 233 3.52 62.19 20.31
N GLY A 234 3.20 62.07 21.61
CA GLY A 234 4.13 62.31 22.71
C GLY A 234 5.31 61.34 22.75
N PRO A 235 5.07 60.01 22.80
CA PRO A 235 6.13 59.01 22.67
C PRO A 235 6.93 59.15 21.38
N LEU A 236 6.26 59.40 20.24
CA LEU A 236 6.91 59.53 18.93
C LEU A 236 7.86 60.74 18.87
N ASP A 237 7.48 61.90 19.42
CA ASP A 237 8.36 63.07 19.54
C ASP A 237 9.60 62.75 20.40
N CYS A 238 9.37 62.11 21.54
CA CYS A 238 10.45 61.72 22.45
C CYS A 238 11.46 60.80 21.76
N PHE A 239 11.00 59.74 21.08
CA PHE A 239 11.86 58.82 20.35
C PHE A 239 12.51 59.45 19.12
N SER A 240 11.81 60.35 18.42
CA SER A 240 12.36 61.12 17.28
C SER A 240 13.51 62.02 17.70
N ARG A 241 13.35 62.75 18.81
CA ARG A 241 14.40 63.60 19.39
C ARG A 241 15.56 62.79 19.95
N ALA A 242 15.28 61.64 20.56
CA ALA A 242 16.33 60.73 21.00
C ALA A 242 17.13 60.15 19.81
N ALA A 243 16.43 59.77 18.73
CA ALA A 243 17.04 59.25 17.51
C ALA A 243 17.88 60.31 16.78
N SER A 244 17.41 61.57 16.70
CA SER A 244 18.16 62.66 16.09
C SER A 244 19.44 63.01 16.85
N LYS A 245 19.46 62.80 18.18
CA LYS A 245 20.64 62.90 19.04
C LYS A 245 21.56 61.67 18.99
N GLY A 246 21.21 60.66 18.19
CA GLY A 246 22.05 59.48 18.01
C GLY A 246 21.79 58.34 18.99
N SER A 247 20.70 58.34 19.76
CA SER A 247 20.39 57.21 20.66
C SER A 247 20.13 55.92 19.85
N PRO A 248 20.87 54.82 20.06
CA PRO A 248 20.55 53.56 19.41
C PRO A 248 19.19 53.00 19.84
N GLU A 249 18.84 53.19 21.11
CA GLU A 249 17.55 52.78 21.67
C GLU A 249 16.41 53.69 21.19
N GLY A 250 16.64 55.00 21.09
CA GLY A 250 15.67 55.93 20.46
C GLY A 250 15.42 55.62 18.99
N MET A 251 16.47 55.28 18.22
CA MET A 251 16.34 54.81 16.83
C MET A 251 15.55 53.50 16.72
N TYR A 252 15.79 52.57 17.64
CA TYR A 252 15.06 51.30 17.72
C TYR A 252 13.58 51.51 18.03
N MET A 253 13.25 52.26 19.08
CA MET A 253 11.87 52.54 19.47
C MET A 253 11.12 53.27 18.34
N LEU A 254 11.73 54.30 17.74
CA LEU A 254 11.15 54.98 16.58
C LEU A 254 10.95 54.02 15.39
N GLY A 255 11.92 53.14 15.14
CA GLY A 255 11.81 52.11 14.10
C GLY A 255 10.63 51.16 14.31
N ILE A 256 10.33 50.77 15.56
CA ILE A 256 9.16 49.95 15.89
C ILE A 256 7.86 50.69 15.52
N PHE A 257 7.73 51.96 15.91
CA PHE A 257 6.55 52.77 15.56
C PHE A 257 6.33 52.86 14.05
N LEU A 258 7.40 53.13 13.29
CA LEU A 258 7.33 53.20 11.84
C LEU A 258 7.04 51.85 11.18
N THR A 259 7.37 50.74 11.84
CA THR A 259 7.07 49.38 11.34
C THR A 259 5.61 48.99 11.56
N LEU A 260 5.06 49.29 12.75
CA LEU A 260 3.69 48.95 13.14
C LEU A 260 2.65 49.89 12.51
N GLY A 261 2.97 51.19 12.38
CA GLY A 261 1.99 52.22 11.98
C GLY A 261 0.92 52.46 13.04
N THR A 262 0.16 53.55 12.92
CA THR A 262 -1.06 53.78 13.71
C THR A 262 -2.18 54.37 12.85
N ALA A 263 -3.36 54.61 13.43
CA ALA A 263 -4.45 55.28 12.71
C ALA A 263 -4.08 56.68 12.19
N ASP A 264 -3.11 57.35 12.84
CA ASP A 264 -2.71 58.73 12.56
C ASP A 264 -1.46 58.87 11.67
N PHE A 265 -0.75 57.77 11.39
CA PHE A 265 0.38 57.78 10.44
C PHE A 265 0.59 56.42 9.75
N GLU A 266 0.88 56.47 8.45
CA GLU A 266 1.17 55.28 7.65
C GLU A 266 2.50 54.62 8.04
N LYS A 267 2.54 53.28 7.97
CA LYS A 267 3.77 52.50 8.16
C LYS A 267 4.85 52.91 7.14
N ASP A 268 6.07 53.16 7.60
CA ASP A 268 7.25 53.47 6.78
C ASP A 268 8.40 52.49 7.11
N VAL A 269 8.23 51.26 6.62
CA VAL A 269 9.20 50.17 6.78
C VAL A 269 10.58 50.52 6.21
N PRO A 270 10.73 51.19 5.04
CA PRO A 270 12.04 51.62 4.55
C PRO A 270 12.80 52.54 5.50
N THR A 271 12.12 53.52 6.11
CA THR A 271 12.75 54.42 7.08
C THR A 271 13.05 53.70 8.40
N ALA A 272 12.16 52.81 8.85
CA ALA A 272 12.41 51.94 10.00
C ALA A 272 13.69 51.09 9.82
N CYS A 273 13.85 50.46 8.66
CA CYS A 273 15.06 49.69 8.32
C CYS A 273 16.33 50.54 8.42
N LYS A 274 16.33 51.77 7.88
CA LYS A 274 17.49 52.68 7.98
C LYS A 274 17.81 53.05 9.43
N LEU A 275 16.80 53.20 10.28
CA LEU A 275 16.99 53.46 11.71
C LEU A 275 17.55 52.23 12.44
N PHE A 276 17.03 51.04 12.16
CA PHE A 276 17.56 49.80 12.70
C PHE A 276 19.00 49.54 12.24
N GLU A 277 19.35 49.84 10.98
CA GLU A 277 20.72 49.76 10.48
C GLU A 277 21.67 50.69 11.24
N LYS A 278 21.25 51.94 11.50
CA LYS A 278 22.04 52.91 12.29
C LYS A 278 22.21 52.45 13.74
N ALA A 279 21.17 51.90 14.36
CA ALA A 279 21.24 51.35 15.71
C ALA A 279 22.11 50.07 15.78
N ALA A 280 21.98 49.18 14.80
CA ALA A 280 22.79 47.96 14.66
C ALA A 280 24.27 48.28 14.41
N ALA A 281 24.59 49.36 13.68
CA ALA A 281 25.95 49.87 13.51
C ALA A 281 26.58 50.31 14.85
N LYS A 282 25.76 50.71 15.83
CA LYS A 282 26.16 51.03 17.21
C LYS A 282 26.15 49.82 18.15
N ASN A 283 26.07 48.61 17.61
CA ASN A 283 26.01 47.34 18.34
C ASN A 283 24.78 47.16 19.25
N TYR A 284 23.65 47.81 18.93
CA TYR A 284 22.40 47.60 19.67
C TYR A 284 21.70 46.32 19.22
N ALA A 285 21.64 45.34 20.12
CA ALA A 285 21.24 43.97 19.79
C ALA A 285 19.74 43.82 19.44
N PRO A 286 18.78 44.49 20.11
CA PRO A 286 17.37 44.44 19.72
C PRO A 286 17.12 44.96 18.28
N ALA A 287 17.85 46.00 17.86
CA ALA A 287 17.74 46.51 16.49
C ALA A 287 18.31 45.52 15.44
N MET A 288 19.35 44.76 15.79
CA MET A 288 19.86 43.70 14.91
C MET A 288 18.85 42.57 14.73
N TYR A 289 18.15 42.20 15.80
CA TYR A 289 17.10 41.18 15.78
C TYR A 289 15.93 41.60 14.87
N LEU A 290 15.32 42.76 15.13
CA LEU A 290 14.19 43.24 14.32
C LEU A 290 14.59 43.48 12.86
N LEU A 291 15.78 44.03 12.60
CA LEU A 291 16.29 44.15 11.22
C LEU A 291 16.46 42.78 10.55
N GLY A 292 16.90 41.77 11.31
CA GLY A 292 16.98 40.39 10.83
C GLY A 292 15.62 39.83 10.43
N ILE A 293 14.59 40.02 11.27
CA ILE A 293 13.21 39.61 10.96
C ILE A 293 12.72 40.30 9.68
N LEU A 294 12.90 41.62 9.56
CA LEU A 294 12.45 42.37 8.38
C LEU A 294 13.10 41.86 7.09
N LEU A 295 14.37 41.45 7.15
CA LEU A 295 15.09 40.88 6.00
C LEU A 295 14.66 39.44 5.64
N VAL A 296 13.94 38.75 6.53
CA VAL A 296 13.38 37.41 6.28
C VAL A 296 11.92 37.50 5.83
N ALA A 297 11.12 38.39 6.43
CA ALA A 297 9.67 38.46 6.29
C ALA A 297 9.17 39.38 5.15
N TYR A 298 9.86 40.47 4.81
CA TYR A 298 9.39 41.40 3.77
C TYR A 298 10.00 41.09 2.40
N GLY A 299 9.13 40.72 1.45
CA GLY A 299 9.49 40.39 0.05
C GLY A 299 9.02 41.39 -1.01
N ASP A 300 8.25 42.43 -0.63
CA ASP A 300 7.78 43.46 -1.56
C ASP A 300 8.78 44.63 -1.67
N ASN A 301 8.64 45.43 -2.74
CA ASN A 301 9.47 46.55 -3.23
C ASN A 301 10.10 47.52 -2.18
N ALA A 302 9.71 47.46 -0.91
CA ALA A 302 10.21 48.28 0.19
C ALA A 302 11.54 47.80 0.81
N VAL A 303 11.77 46.48 0.94
CA VAL A 303 13.00 45.90 1.53
C VAL A 303 13.33 44.60 0.83
N GLN A 304 14.52 44.49 0.23
CA GLN A 304 14.92 43.26 -0.45
C GLN A 304 15.20 42.14 0.57
N ARG A 305 14.48 41.03 0.46
CA ARG A 305 14.68 39.82 1.25
C ARG A 305 16.14 39.35 1.15
N ASN A 306 16.79 39.16 2.31
CA ASN A 306 18.19 38.74 2.38
C ASN A 306 18.47 37.90 3.65
N PRO A 307 18.17 36.60 3.62
CA PRO A 307 18.30 35.71 4.78
C PRO A 307 19.75 35.53 5.23
N ARG A 308 20.73 35.57 4.30
CA ARG A 308 22.15 35.50 4.65
C ARG A 308 22.58 36.68 5.52
N ARG A 309 22.10 37.88 5.18
CA ARG A 309 22.33 39.09 5.99
C ARG A 309 21.60 38.98 7.33
N ALA A 310 20.37 38.48 7.35
CA ALA A 310 19.62 38.25 8.58
C ALA A 310 20.36 37.30 9.55
N MET A 311 20.88 36.17 9.07
CA MET A 311 21.68 35.26 9.88
C MET A 311 22.93 35.91 10.48
N HIS A 312 23.61 36.78 9.72
CA HIS A 312 24.76 37.51 10.24
C HIS A 312 24.35 38.44 11.39
N LEU A 313 23.21 39.13 11.24
CA LEU A 313 22.64 40.00 12.27
C LEU A 313 22.19 39.21 13.50
N PHE A 314 21.50 38.09 13.33
CA PHE A 314 21.11 37.21 14.44
C PHE A 314 22.33 36.70 15.22
N ARG A 315 23.37 36.21 14.53
CA ARG A 315 24.63 35.80 15.19
C ARG A 315 25.32 36.96 15.92
N LYS A 316 25.19 38.18 15.41
CA LYS A 316 25.73 39.37 16.07
C LYS A 316 24.90 39.75 17.29
N ALA A 317 23.58 39.73 17.20
CA ALA A 317 22.66 39.97 18.30
C ALA A 317 22.87 38.98 19.46
N ILE A 318 23.00 37.69 19.15
CA ILE A 318 23.28 36.62 20.14
C ILE A 318 24.57 36.88 20.91
N ARG A 319 25.64 37.33 20.23
CA ARG A 319 26.90 37.69 20.89
C ARG A 319 26.80 38.90 21.82
N HIS A 320 25.76 39.72 21.66
CA HIS A 320 25.48 40.89 22.48
C HIS A 320 24.38 40.64 23.53
N GLY A 321 23.99 39.38 23.77
CA GLY A 321 23.16 38.98 24.92
C GLY A 321 21.68 38.74 24.62
N GLU A 322 21.25 38.83 23.35
CA GLU A 322 19.86 38.55 22.95
C GLU A 322 19.63 37.06 22.68
N TYR A 323 18.59 36.47 23.27
CA TYR A 323 18.26 35.04 23.10
C TYR A 323 17.18 34.79 22.05
N LEU A 324 16.23 35.70 21.84
CA LEU A 324 15.18 35.60 20.80
C LEU A 324 15.70 35.29 19.38
N PRO A 325 16.84 35.86 18.92
CA PRO A 325 17.39 35.54 17.60
C PRO A 325 17.87 34.08 17.47
N MET A 326 18.05 33.34 18.57
CA MET A 326 18.49 31.94 18.53
C MET A 326 17.43 31.06 17.84
N ARG A 327 16.14 31.28 18.13
CA ARG A 327 15.03 30.56 17.49
C ARG A 327 14.98 30.81 15.99
N GLU A 328 14.94 32.07 15.58
CA GLU A 328 14.91 32.46 14.15
C GLU A 328 16.11 31.91 13.37
N LEU A 329 17.28 31.96 13.99
CA LEU A 329 18.50 31.41 13.39
C LEU A 329 18.45 29.87 13.33
N ALA A 330 17.89 29.21 14.34
CA ALA A 330 17.69 27.76 14.35
C ALA A 330 16.75 27.35 13.22
N GLN A 331 15.61 28.03 13.07
CA GLN A 331 14.61 27.77 12.04
C GLN A 331 15.21 27.91 10.62
N LEU A 332 15.97 28.98 10.36
CA LEU A 332 16.65 29.17 9.07
C LEU A 332 17.69 28.07 8.77
N LEU A 333 18.37 27.56 9.80
CA LEU A 333 19.33 26.47 9.67
C LEU A 333 18.66 25.10 9.58
N ASP A 334 17.45 24.97 10.11
CA ASP A 334 16.67 23.76 10.08
C ASP A 334 16.11 23.50 8.67
N TYR A 335 15.35 24.44 8.10
CA TYR A 335 14.72 24.27 6.79
C TYR A 335 15.70 24.38 5.61
N GLY A 336 16.73 25.23 5.70
CA GLY A 336 17.68 25.42 4.60
C GLY A 336 17.11 26.13 3.37
N ASP A 337 16.04 26.90 3.54
CA ASP A 337 15.42 27.65 2.45
C ASP A 337 16.13 28.99 2.16
N TYR A 338 15.75 29.60 1.03
CA TYR A 338 16.13 30.98 0.68
C TYR A 338 17.66 31.19 0.47
N GLY A 339 18.37 30.15 0.01
CA GLY A 339 19.80 30.23 -0.33
C GLY A 339 20.74 30.10 0.87
N VAL A 340 20.24 29.61 2.01
CA VAL A 340 20.98 29.17 3.19
C VAL A 340 21.15 27.65 3.12
N ARG A 341 22.33 27.10 3.39
CA ARG A 341 22.47 25.63 3.48
C ARG A 341 21.97 25.13 4.83
N PRO A 342 21.18 24.05 4.89
CA PRO A 342 20.71 23.50 6.15
C PRO A 342 21.90 23.01 7.00
N ASN A 343 21.75 23.12 8.32
CA ASN A 343 22.69 22.63 9.31
C ASN A 343 21.91 22.22 10.57
N LYS A 344 21.35 21.00 10.53
CA LYS A 344 20.49 20.42 11.56
C LYS A 344 21.17 20.36 12.93
N LYS A 345 22.46 20.00 12.96
CA LYS A 345 23.29 20.05 14.18
C LYS A 345 23.27 21.43 14.84
N ARG A 346 23.54 22.47 14.05
CA ARG A 346 23.61 23.82 14.59
C ARG A 346 22.23 24.39 14.94
N ALA A 347 21.18 23.96 14.25
CA ALA A 347 19.81 24.28 14.59
C ALA A 347 19.43 23.69 15.97
N ALA A 348 19.71 22.40 16.19
CA ALA A 348 19.46 21.73 17.47
C ALA A 348 20.17 22.43 18.65
N GLU A 349 21.47 22.73 18.50
CA GLU A 349 22.25 23.46 19.52
C GLU A 349 21.68 24.86 19.85
N LEU A 350 20.97 25.49 18.89
CA LEU A 350 20.37 26.81 19.08
C LEU A 350 18.97 26.73 19.70
N TYR A 351 18.15 25.74 19.32
CA TYR A 351 16.86 25.48 19.96
C TYR A 351 17.05 25.08 21.43
N GLU A 352 18.02 24.21 21.73
CA GLU A 352 18.34 23.81 23.10
C GLU A 352 18.70 25.03 23.97
N LYS A 353 19.60 25.89 23.49
CA LYS A 353 19.98 27.13 24.20
C LYS A 353 18.85 28.14 24.32
N TYR A 354 17.97 28.19 23.33
CA TYR A 354 16.79 29.05 23.38
C TYR A 354 15.86 28.59 24.51
N ILE A 355 15.55 27.29 24.57
CA ILE A 355 14.71 26.68 25.60
C ILE A 355 15.33 26.85 27.00
N GLU A 356 16.65 26.65 27.14
CA GLU A 356 17.39 26.91 28.39
C GLU A 356 17.30 28.37 28.84
N ALA A 357 17.34 29.32 27.90
CA ALA A 357 17.29 30.76 28.22
C ALA A 357 15.90 31.23 28.66
N THR A 358 14.83 30.53 28.23
CA THR A 358 13.44 30.86 28.55
C THR A 358 12.97 30.34 29.92
N ASP A 359 13.66 29.35 30.50
CA ASP A 359 13.35 28.74 31.82
C ASP A 359 11.85 28.32 31.93
N GLU A 360 11.25 28.27 33.13
CA GLU A 360 9.82 27.90 33.32
C GLU A 360 8.81 28.69 32.46
N ARG A 361 9.15 29.89 31.99
CA ARG A 361 8.31 30.70 31.09
C ARG A 361 8.11 30.08 29.71
N CYS A 362 8.92 29.08 29.34
CA CYS A 362 8.81 28.36 28.08
C CYS A 362 7.49 27.59 27.92
N LEU A 363 6.78 27.27 29.01
CA LEU A 363 5.51 26.54 28.97
C LEU A 363 4.31 27.44 28.63
N GLU A 364 4.44 28.75 28.80
CA GLU A 364 3.35 29.72 28.53
C GLU A 364 3.49 30.40 27.16
N ASP A 365 4.61 30.17 26.46
CA ASP A 365 5.00 30.84 25.22
C ASP A 365 4.92 29.87 24.03
N SER A 366 4.00 30.14 23.10
CA SER A 366 3.81 29.32 21.88
C SER A 366 5.10 29.14 21.08
N ASP A 367 5.94 30.18 21.03
CA ASP A 367 7.20 30.18 20.30
C ASP A 367 8.22 29.19 20.90
N SER A 368 8.19 29.03 22.23
CA SER A 368 9.01 28.08 22.98
C SER A 368 8.49 26.65 22.86
N GLN A 369 7.18 26.46 22.86
CA GLN A 369 6.57 25.14 22.69
C GLN A 369 6.82 24.59 21.27
N GLU A 370 6.72 25.43 20.23
CA GLU A 370 7.11 25.06 18.87
C GLU A 370 8.60 24.67 18.83
N ALA A 371 9.48 25.45 19.46
CA ALA A 371 10.90 25.14 19.51
C ALA A 371 11.20 23.79 20.19
N MET A 372 10.45 23.41 21.24
CA MET A 372 10.54 22.09 21.86
C MET A 372 10.16 20.97 20.89
N CYS A 373 9.04 21.14 20.18
CA CYS A 373 8.59 20.18 19.17
C CYS A 373 9.63 20.00 18.05
N ARG A 374 10.20 21.11 17.54
CA ARG A 374 11.25 21.08 16.51
C ARG A 374 12.53 20.42 16.99
N LEU A 375 12.96 20.72 18.21
CA LEU A 375 14.14 20.07 18.78
C LEU A 375 13.92 18.57 18.96
N ALA A 376 12.72 18.16 19.39
CA ALA A 376 12.37 16.74 19.51
C ALA A 376 12.50 16.01 18.16
N GLU A 377 11.98 16.58 17.07
CA GLU A 377 12.13 16.03 15.71
C GLU A 377 13.61 15.85 15.32
N LEU A 378 14.46 16.84 15.60
CA LEU A 378 15.89 16.78 15.28
C LEU A 378 16.62 15.69 16.06
N LEU A 379 16.26 15.47 17.33
CA LEU A 379 16.86 14.47 18.20
C LEU A 379 16.50 13.02 17.84
N LEU A 380 15.54 12.79 16.93
CA LEU A 380 15.12 11.46 16.49
C LEU A 380 15.89 10.91 15.28
N GLY A 381 16.88 11.65 14.77
CA GLY A 381 17.77 11.13 13.72
C GLY A 381 18.22 12.11 12.66
N ALA A 382 18.14 13.43 12.89
CA ALA A 382 18.58 14.40 11.90
C ALA A 382 20.11 14.35 11.66
N ASP A 383 20.53 14.60 10.42
CA ASP A 383 21.93 14.52 10.01
C ASP A 383 22.87 15.37 10.90
N GLY A 384 23.82 14.68 11.55
CA GLY A 384 24.82 15.30 12.41
C GLY A 384 24.35 15.68 13.81
N VAL A 385 23.09 15.37 14.17
CA VAL A 385 22.55 15.46 15.54
C VAL A 385 22.71 14.10 16.23
N THR A 386 23.15 14.11 17.48
CA THR A 386 23.19 12.87 18.27
C THR A 386 21.78 12.47 18.67
N VAL A 387 21.38 11.26 18.31
CA VAL A 387 20.05 10.72 18.66
C VAL A 387 19.88 10.70 20.18
N ASN A 388 18.77 11.26 20.67
CA ASN A 388 18.39 11.25 22.07
C ASN A 388 16.86 11.11 22.20
N VAL A 389 16.40 9.85 22.19
CA VAL A 389 14.99 9.50 22.18
C VAL A 389 14.29 9.94 23.48
N GLU A 390 14.94 9.75 24.63
CA GLU A 390 14.37 10.10 25.94
C GLU A 390 14.08 11.60 26.03
N MET A 391 15.05 12.43 25.64
CA MET A 391 14.89 13.89 25.63
C MET A 391 13.86 14.34 24.57
N ALA A 392 13.78 13.67 23.41
CA ALA A 392 12.76 13.98 22.41
C ALA A 392 11.34 13.74 22.95
N CYS A 393 11.10 12.60 23.60
CA CYS A 393 9.81 12.30 24.24
C CYS A 393 9.46 13.33 25.32
N GLU A 394 10.42 13.69 26.20
CA GLU A 394 10.21 14.71 27.23
C GLU A 394 9.83 16.07 26.62
N LEU A 395 10.50 16.49 25.54
CA LEU A 395 10.20 17.74 24.85
C LEU A 395 8.82 17.74 24.20
N TYR A 396 8.39 16.62 23.60
CA TYR A 396 7.02 16.48 23.11
C TYR A 396 5.99 16.60 24.24
N GLU A 397 6.19 15.88 25.35
CA GLU A 397 5.30 15.95 26.51
C GLU A 397 5.20 17.36 27.08
N ARG A 398 6.33 18.07 27.17
CA ARG A 398 6.37 19.47 27.64
C ARG A 398 5.69 20.42 26.66
N ALA A 399 5.86 20.24 25.36
CA ALA A 399 5.17 21.04 24.34
C ALA A 399 3.65 20.83 24.43
N ILE A 400 3.19 19.58 24.54
CA ILE A 400 1.78 19.22 24.70
C ILE A 400 1.22 19.81 26.01
N PHE A 401 1.94 19.68 27.13
CA PHE A 401 1.54 20.25 28.42
C PHE A 401 1.45 21.79 28.38
N GLY A 402 2.32 22.45 27.61
CA GLY A 402 2.25 23.88 27.36
C GLY A 402 1.05 24.32 26.50
N GLY A 403 0.36 23.38 25.86
CA GLY A 403 -0.78 23.66 24.99
C GLY A 403 -0.42 23.75 23.50
N TYR A 404 0.76 23.27 23.08
CA TYR A 404 1.10 23.17 21.66
C TYR A 404 0.46 21.92 21.06
N VAL A 405 -0.79 22.12 20.62
CA VAL A 405 -1.71 21.09 20.17
C VAL A 405 -1.12 20.25 19.01
N SER A 406 -0.41 20.86 18.05
CA SER A 406 0.21 20.14 16.92
C SER A 406 1.34 19.16 17.28
N ALA A 407 1.84 19.16 18.52
CA ALA A 407 2.76 18.11 18.97
C ALA A 407 2.03 16.78 19.22
N THR A 408 0.71 16.81 19.44
CA THR A 408 -0.07 15.62 19.78
C THR A 408 -0.12 14.62 18.62
N SER A 409 -0.47 15.08 17.40
CA SER A 409 -0.47 14.25 16.19
C SER A 409 0.90 13.59 15.94
N ARG A 410 1.97 14.39 16.01
CA ARG A 410 3.35 13.95 15.74
C ARG A 410 3.84 12.92 16.75
N TYR A 411 3.64 13.18 18.04
CA TYR A 411 4.14 12.28 19.08
C TYR A 411 3.33 10.99 19.15
N ALA A 412 2.01 11.08 19.03
CA ALA A 412 1.14 9.91 19.01
C ALA A 412 1.45 8.99 17.81
N TYR A 413 1.70 9.55 16.63
CA TYR A 413 2.11 8.77 15.46
C TYR A 413 3.42 8.00 15.70
N LEU A 414 4.42 8.66 16.31
CA LEU A 414 5.71 8.01 16.62
C LEU A 414 5.56 6.84 17.61
N LEU A 415 4.73 7.00 18.65
CA LEU A 415 4.41 5.94 19.61
C LEU A 415 3.64 4.79 18.96
N GLN A 416 2.74 5.09 18.04
CA GLN A 416 1.98 4.06 17.31
C GLN A 416 2.87 3.21 16.41
N GLN A 417 3.82 3.82 15.70
CA GLN A 417 4.71 3.12 14.76
C GLN A 417 5.88 2.42 15.45
N GLY A 418 6.26 2.85 16.66
CA GLY A 418 7.50 2.38 17.30
C GLY A 418 8.75 2.80 16.52
N ALA A 419 8.77 4.03 16.01
CA ALA A 419 9.80 4.53 15.10
C ALA A 419 10.95 5.24 15.84
N HIS A 420 12.10 5.37 15.18
CA HIS A 420 13.25 6.15 15.67
C HIS A 420 13.78 5.74 17.06
N GLY A 421 13.56 4.48 17.46
CA GLY A 421 13.96 3.97 18.78
C GLY A 421 12.97 4.25 19.91
N ILE A 422 11.80 4.84 19.60
CA ILE A 422 10.66 4.91 20.51
C ILE A 422 9.98 3.53 20.52
N GLU A 423 9.74 2.98 21.71
CA GLU A 423 9.01 1.71 21.84
C GLU A 423 7.54 1.93 21.47
N LYS A 424 6.97 0.96 20.75
CA LYS A 424 5.57 0.98 20.33
C LYS A 424 4.65 0.97 21.56
N ASP A 425 3.84 2.01 21.73
CA ASP A 425 2.87 2.15 22.82
C ASP A 425 1.56 2.76 22.30
N ILE A 426 0.67 1.87 21.85
CA ILE A 426 -0.60 2.27 21.24
C ILE A 426 -1.55 2.88 22.27
N ALA A 427 -1.60 2.36 23.49
CA ALA A 427 -2.48 2.88 24.53
C ALA A 427 -2.16 4.35 24.81
N ARG A 428 -0.86 4.65 24.94
CA ARG A 428 -0.41 6.03 25.15
C ARG A 428 -0.61 6.92 23.92
N ALA A 429 -0.43 6.38 22.71
CA ALA A 429 -0.73 7.10 21.48
C ALA A 429 -2.22 7.52 21.42
N VAL A 430 -3.14 6.62 21.80
CA VAL A 430 -4.58 6.91 21.87
C VAL A 430 -4.88 8.02 22.87
N ASP A 431 -4.31 7.96 24.09
CA ASP A 431 -4.52 9.02 25.09
C ASP A 431 -4.08 10.40 24.56
N ILE A 432 -2.95 10.46 23.85
CA ILE A 432 -2.44 11.71 23.26
C ILE A 432 -3.29 12.16 22.08
N TYR A 433 -3.75 11.24 21.22
CA TYR A 433 -4.68 11.55 20.14
C TYR A 433 -5.99 12.09 20.68
N GLU A 434 -6.58 11.47 21.71
CA GLU A 434 -7.81 11.95 22.35
C GLU A 434 -7.62 13.36 22.91
N TYR A 435 -6.50 13.62 23.59
CA TYR A 435 -6.17 14.97 24.04
C TYR A 435 -6.07 15.98 22.87
N GLY A 436 -5.38 15.61 21.79
CA GLY A 436 -5.29 16.43 20.57
C GLY A 436 -6.66 16.75 19.99
N VAL A 437 -7.52 15.73 19.87
CA VAL A 437 -8.89 15.83 19.38
C VAL A 437 -9.75 16.75 20.26
N GLU A 438 -9.61 16.67 21.59
CA GLU A 438 -10.34 17.55 22.54
C GLU A 438 -9.90 19.02 22.43
N ASN A 439 -8.64 19.26 22.06
CA ASN A 439 -8.06 20.60 21.95
C ASN A 439 -7.99 21.14 20.51
N GLY A 440 -8.62 20.45 19.54
CA GLY A 440 -8.79 20.95 18.18
C GLY A 440 -7.63 20.65 17.22
N ASP A 441 -6.78 19.67 17.50
CA ASP A 441 -5.75 19.23 16.55
C ASP A 441 -6.41 18.51 15.35
N VAL A 442 -6.49 19.19 14.22
CA VAL A 442 -7.04 18.63 12.98
C VAL A 442 -6.19 17.45 12.47
N GLU A 443 -4.86 17.50 12.63
CA GLU A 443 -3.97 16.40 12.22
C GLU A 443 -4.15 15.19 13.15
N ALA A 444 -4.38 15.41 14.44
CA ALA A 444 -4.67 14.32 15.38
C ALA A 444 -6.03 13.70 15.08
N MET A 445 -7.05 14.49 14.73
CA MET A 445 -8.36 13.96 14.30
C MET A 445 -8.21 13.04 13.10
N VAL A 446 -7.50 13.48 12.06
CA VAL A 446 -7.25 12.68 10.85
C VAL A 446 -6.42 11.44 11.16
N SER A 447 -5.29 11.61 11.85
CA SER A 447 -4.39 10.50 12.14
C SER A 447 -5.06 9.45 13.01
N PHE A 448 -5.80 9.87 14.03
CA PHE A 448 -6.54 8.97 14.90
C PHE A 448 -7.68 8.27 14.16
N ALA A 449 -8.42 8.97 13.29
CA ALA A 449 -9.41 8.34 12.43
C ALA A 449 -8.80 7.24 11.54
N CYS A 450 -7.67 7.52 10.87
CA CYS A 450 -6.93 6.52 10.08
C CYS A 450 -6.54 5.30 10.93
N THR A 451 -6.13 5.52 12.19
CA THR A 451 -5.80 4.40 13.08
C THR A 451 -7.02 3.53 13.38
N LEU A 452 -8.18 4.14 13.63
CA LEU A 452 -9.42 3.44 13.97
C LEU A 452 -10.01 2.63 12.81
N GLU A 453 -9.61 2.95 11.57
CA GLU A 453 -9.98 2.17 10.39
C GLU A 453 -9.16 0.90 10.18
N SER A 454 -7.96 0.83 10.78
CA SER A 454 -7.00 -0.24 10.54
C SER A 454 -7.12 -1.36 11.58
N ASP A 455 -7.05 -2.62 11.13
CA ASP A 455 -6.94 -3.79 12.01
C ASP A 455 -5.52 -3.88 12.60
N GLY A 456 -5.26 -3.11 13.66
CA GLY A 456 -3.96 -3.02 14.32
C GLY A 456 -3.89 -3.80 15.64
N GLU A 457 -2.75 -4.43 15.92
CA GLU A 457 -2.48 -5.06 17.22
C GLU A 457 -2.70 -4.06 18.37
N GLY A 458 -3.64 -4.34 19.29
CA GLY A 458 -3.87 -3.51 20.48
C GLY A 458 -4.92 -2.41 20.34
N MET A 459 -5.61 -2.31 19.18
CA MET A 459 -6.75 -1.41 19.02
C MET A 459 -7.94 -2.12 18.36
N VAL A 460 -9.16 -1.73 18.76
CA VAL A 460 -10.39 -2.24 18.14
C VAL A 460 -10.75 -1.30 17.01
N ARG A 461 -10.95 -1.85 15.80
CA ARG A 461 -11.43 -1.12 14.64
C ARG A 461 -12.81 -0.50 14.93
N ASP A 462 -12.96 0.79 14.66
CA ASP A 462 -14.18 1.57 14.88
C ASP A 462 -14.34 2.64 13.80
N VAL A 463 -14.89 2.22 12.66
CA VAL A 463 -15.08 3.11 11.48
C VAL A 463 -16.13 4.18 11.74
N ALA A 464 -17.12 3.92 12.60
CA ALA A 464 -18.12 4.92 12.97
C ALA A 464 -17.47 6.10 13.69
N ARG A 465 -16.60 5.82 14.68
CA ARG A 465 -15.84 6.86 15.38
C ARG A 465 -14.84 7.56 14.46
N ALA A 466 -14.18 6.83 13.55
CA ALA A 466 -13.31 7.44 12.53
C ALA A 466 -14.07 8.46 11.67
N THR A 467 -15.28 8.09 11.23
CA THR A 467 -16.17 8.94 10.42
C THR A 467 -16.56 10.22 11.17
N GLU A 468 -16.88 10.14 12.46
CA GLU A 468 -17.16 11.33 13.29
C GLU A 468 -15.95 12.27 13.40
N LEU A 469 -14.74 11.72 13.56
CA LEU A 469 -13.51 12.50 13.61
C LEU A 469 -13.21 13.16 12.26
N TYR A 470 -13.43 12.46 11.14
CA TYR A 470 -13.30 13.07 9.82
C TYR A 470 -14.32 14.18 9.59
N GLU A 471 -15.59 14.01 9.95
CA GLU A 471 -16.60 15.07 9.81
C GLU A 471 -16.19 16.34 10.58
N ARG A 472 -15.59 16.17 11.77
CA ARG A 472 -15.01 17.30 12.53
C ARG A 472 -13.83 17.94 11.80
N ALA A 473 -12.89 17.15 11.29
CA ALA A 473 -11.74 17.67 10.54
C ALA A 473 -12.15 18.32 9.20
N VAL A 474 -13.22 17.84 8.56
CA VAL A 474 -13.83 18.45 7.36
C VAL A 474 -14.43 19.82 7.69
N ALA A 475 -15.05 19.97 8.86
CA ALA A 475 -15.57 21.27 9.32
C ALA A 475 -14.47 22.33 9.48
N GLU A 476 -13.24 21.89 9.79
CA GLU A 476 -12.04 22.73 9.88
C GLU A 476 -11.27 22.87 8.54
N GLY A 477 -11.79 22.30 7.44
CA GLY A 477 -11.21 22.44 6.09
C GLY A 477 -10.09 21.44 5.75
N SER A 478 -10.01 20.29 6.41
CA SER A 478 -9.01 19.27 6.08
C SER A 478 -9.35 18.52 4.79
N THR A 479 -8.58 18.77 3.73
CA THR A 479 -8.70 18.05 2.45
C THR A 479 -8.38 16.55 2.58
N VAL A 480 -7.51 16.17 3.51
CA VAL A 480 -7.21 14.76 3.82
C VAL A 480 -8.42 14.09 4.45
N ALA A 481 -9.11 14.76 5.37
CA ALA A 481 -10.35 14.25 5.95
C ALA A 481 -11.46 14.13 4.89
N MET A 482 -11.60 15.12 4.00
CA MET A 482 -12.57 15.07 2.90
C MET A 482 -12.31 13.86 1.98
N ASN A 483 -11.04 13.57 1.69
CA ASN A 483 -10.65 12.41 0.90
C ASN A 483 -11.05 11.09 1.56
N ASN A 484 -10.63 10.90 2.81
CA ASN A 484 -10.82 9.63 3.52
C ASN A 484 -12.30 9.39 3.82
N LEU A 485 -13.03 10.43 4.25
CA LEU A 485 -14.47 10.35 4.42
C LEU A 485 -15.18 10.09 3.09
N GLY A 486 -14.76 10.76 2.01
CA GLY A 486 -15.27 10.51 0.66
C GLY A 486 -15.15 9.04 0.26
N LEU A 487 -13.98 8.43 0.49
CA LEU A 487 -13.75 7.00 0.22
C LEU A 487 -14.64 6.07 1.05
N ILE A 488 -14.77 6.34 2.37
CA ILE A 488 -15.67 5.57 3.25
C ILE A 488 -17.11 5.63 2.73
N LEU A 489 -17.57 6.82 2.32
CA LEU A 489 -18.94 7.01 1.83
C LEU A 489 -19.16 6.43 0.41
N VAL A 490 -18.11 6.32 -0.41
CA VAL A 490 -18.16 5.66 -1.72
C VAL A 490 -18.38 4.16 -1.57
N TYR A 491 -17.51 3.49 -0.82
CA TYR A 491 -17.50 2.03 -0.75
C TYR A 491 -18.44 1.49 0.34
N GLY A 492 -18.76 2.32 1.35
CA GLY A 492 -19.44 1.92 2.57
C GLY A 492 -18.48 1.19 3.51
N ALA A 493 -18.81 1.17 4.80
CA ALA A 493 -18.08 0.41 5.80
C ALA A 493 -19.03 -0.18 6.85
N GLU A 494 -18.52 -1.06 7.71
CA GLU A 494 -19.31 -1.59 8.82
C GLU A 494 -19.82 -0.45 9.71
N GLY A 495 -21.14 -0.37 9.88
CA GLY A 495 -21.81 0.71 10.63
C GLY A 495 -21.97 2.04 9.87
N VAL A 496 -21.43 2.18 8.66
CA VAL A 496 -21.51 3.41 7.85
C VAL A 496 -22.02 3.10 6.43
N PRO A 497 -23.30 3.41 6.12
CA PRO A 497 -23.85 3.13 4.80
C PRO A 497 -23.23 4.04 3.73
N ARG A 498 -23.29 3.58 2.47
CA ARG A 498 -22.87 4.39 1.31
C ARG A 498 -23.70 5.67 1.21
N ASP A 499 -23.04 6.78 0.90
CA ASP A 499 -23.66 8.06 0.54
C ASP A 499 -22.84 8.72 -0.58
N LEU A 500 -23.10 8.28 -1.81
CA LEU A 500 -22.36 8.74 -2.99
C LEU A 500 -22.53 10.23 -3.24
N LYS A 501 -23.69 10.80 -2.93
CA LYS A 501 -23.96 12.21 -3.15
C LYS A 501 -23.05 13.05 -2.26
N ARG A 502 -23.02 12.73 -0.96
CA ARG A 502 -22.15 13.37 0.01
C ARG A 502 -20.66 13.13 -0.33
N ALA A 503 -20.31 11.92 -0.76
CA ALA A 503 -18.93 11.60 -1.12
C ALA A 503 -18.43 12.47 -2.29
N VAL A 504 -19.22 12.58 -3.37
CA VAL A 504 -18.88 13.42 -4.52
C VAL A 504 -18.78 14.89 -4.11
N GLU A 505 -19.72 15.40 -3.30
CA GLU A 505 -19.63 16.78 -2.78
C GLU A 505 -18.33 17.04 -2.00
N LEU A 506 -17.88 16.09 -1.17
CA LEU A 506 -16.63 16.21 -0.42
C LEU A 506 -15.39 16.16 -1.32
N LEU A 507 -15.35 15.21 -2.26
CA LEU A 507 -14.24 15.06 -3.20
C LEU A 507 -14.12 16.26 -4.13
N GLU A 508 -15.25 16.77 -4.65
CA GLU A 508 -15.27 17.97 -5.50
C GLU A 508 -14.77 19.21 -4.74
N ARG A 509 -15.20 19.41 -3.49
CA ARG A 509 -14.70 20.50 -2.64
C ARG A 509 -13.18 20.42 -2.42
N ALA A 510 -12.66 19.23 -2.11
CA ALA A 510 -11.21 19.06 -1.92
C ALA A 510 -10.40 19.26 -3.23
N VAL A 511 -11.00 18.97 -4.39
CA VAL A 511 -10.44 19.30 -5.72
C VAL A 511 -10.45 20.80 -5.98
N GLU A 512 -11.50 21.53 -5.58
CA GLU A 512 -11.56 23.00 -5.67
C GLU A 512 -10.53 23.69 -4.77
N GLU A 513 -10.23 23.10 -3.61
CA GLU A 513 -9.17 23.55 -2.70
C GLU A 513 -7.74 23.23 -3.20
N GLY A 514 -7.61 22.54 -4.34
CA GLY A 514 -6.33 22.30 -5.02
C GLY A 514 -5.56 21.07 -4.53
N SER A 515 -6.23 20.08 -3.91
CA SER A 515 -5.54 18.88 -3.44
C SER A 515 -5.24 17.90 -4.59
N ALA A 516 -3.98 17.88 -5.04
CA ALA A 516 -3.50 16.97 -6.08
C ALA A 516 -3.67 15.48 -5.70
N ALA A 517 -3.61 15.15 -4.41
CA ALA A 517 -3.87 13.79 -3.92
C ALA A 517 -5.33 13.39 -4.16
N VAL A 518 -6.28 14.27 -3.85
CA VAL A 518 -7.71 14.00 -4.05
C VAL A 518 -8.07 13.96 -5.53
N MET A 519 -7.48 14.81 -6.36
CA MET A 519 -7.67 14.75 -7.81
C MET A 519 -7.31 13.36 -8.37
N ASN A 520 -6.19 12.79 -7.94
CA ASN A 520 -5.77 11.44 -8.33
C ASN A 520 -6.75 10.36 -7.85
N VAL A 521 -7.18 10.42 -6.58
CA VAL A 521 -8.11 9.44 -6.01
C VAL A 521 -9.47 9.52 -6.69
N TYR A 522 -10.02 10.73 -6.85
CA TYR A 522 -11.32 10.92 -7.47
C TYR A 522 -11.33 10.53 -8.96
N ALA A 523 -10.25 10.81 -9.69
CA ALA A 523 -10.06 10.30 -11.04
C ALA A 523 -10.07 8.76 -11.10
N GLY A 524 -9.47 8.09 -10.10
CA GLY A 524 -9.53 6.62 -9.97
C GLY A 524 -10.95 6.10 -9.79
N ILE A 525 -11.73 6.73 -8.90
CA ILE A 525 -13.14 6.38 -8.67
C ILE A 525 -13.97 6.55 -9.96
N LEU A 526 -13.78 7.65 -10.69
CA LEU A 526 -14.46 7.91 -11.96
C LEU A 526 -14.01 6.94 -13.07
N THR A 527 -12.77 6.45 -12.99
CA THR A 527 -12.25 5.46 -13.92
C THR A 527 -12.90 4.10 -13.65
N GLU A 528 -12.85 3.61 -12.42
CA GLU A 528 -13.42 2.31 -12.05
C GLU A 528 -14.94 2.27 -12.22
N GLY A 529 -15.62 3.36 -11.86
CA GLY A 529 -17.07 3.39 -11.69
C GLY A 529 -17.48 2.63 -10.44
N VAL A 530 -18.47 3.16 -9.72
CA VAL A 530 -19.05 2.49 -8.56
C VAL A 530 -20.56 2.49 -8.71
N GLN A 531 -21.25 1.48 -8.19
CA GLN A 531 -22.71 1.38 -8.35
C GLN A 531 -23.41 2.66 -7.88
N GLY A 532 -23.98 3.45 -8.79
CA GLY A 532 -24.61 4.75 -8.53
C GLY A 532 -23.77 5.98 -8.90
N LEU A 533 -22.55 5.78 -9.40
CA LEU A 533 -21.68 6.77 -10.04
C LEU A 533 -21.04 6.12 -11.28
N ASP A 534 -21.59 6.46 -12.44
CA ASP A 534 -21.14 5.93 -13.73
C ASP A 534 -19.68 6.34 -14.02
N GLN A 535 -19.01 5.52 -14.85
CA GLN A 535 -17.66 5.79 -15.29
C GLN A 535 -17.59 7.09 -16.12
N ASP A 536 -16.58 7.92 -15.88
CA ASP A 536 -16.31 9.15 -16.65
C ASP A 536 -14.80 9.28 -16.93
N GLY A 537 -14.35 8.54 -17.94
CA GLY A 537 -12.93 8.53 -18.32
C GLY A 537 -12.43 9.90 -18.79
N ALA A 538 -13.27 10.70 -19.44
CA ALA A 538 -12.89 12.03 -19.92
C ALA A 538 -12.59 12.98 -18.75
N ARG A 539 -13.44 12.97 -17.71
CA ARG A 539 -13.21 13.74 -16.50
C ARG A 539 -12.05 13.20 -15.68
N ALA A 540 -11.86 11.87 -15.63
CA ALA A 540 -10.71 11.26 -14.98
C ALA A 540 -9.38 11.72 -15.60
N VAL A 541 -9.28 11.75 -16.93
CA VAL A 541 -8.09 12.27 -17.64
C VAL A 541 -7.79 13.73 -17.23
N GLN A 542 -8.80 14.60 -17.22
CA GLN A 542 -8.61 16.01 -16.83
C GLN A 542 -8.11 16.16 -15.38
N LEU A 543 -8.64 15.35 -14.47
CA LEU A 543 -8.24 15.37 -13.06
C LEU A 543 -6.81 14.81 -12.87
N TYR A 544 -6.45 13.73 -13.57
CA TYR A 544 -5.08 13.23 -13.57
C TYR A 544 -4.08 14.26 -14.13
N GLU A 545 -4.41 14.91 -15.25
CA GLU A 545 -3.56 15.95 -15.85
C GLU A 545 -3.31 17.09 -14.87
N ARG A 546 -4.36 17.61 -14.23
CA ARG A 546 -4.24 18.65 -13.19
C ARG A 546 -3.43 18.16 -11.99
N ALA A 547 -3.65 16.92 -11.53
CA ALA A 547 -2.88 16.35 -10.43
C ALA A 547 -1.38 16.27 -10.77
N ILE A 548 -1.03 15.93 -12.01
CA ILE A 548 0.36 15.90 -12.51
C ILE A 548 0.95 17.31 -12.54
N GLU A 549 0.20 18.31 -13.01
CA GLU A 549 0.63 19.72 -13.01
C GLU A 549 0.93 20.23 -11.59
N ASP A 550 0.15 19.81 -10.61
CA ASP A 550 0.33 20.11 -9.18
C ASP A 550 1.37 19.20 -8.49
N GLY A 551 2.05 18.32 -9.25
CA GLY A 551 3.20 17.53 -8.78
C GLY A 551 2.87 16.14 -8.22
N ASN A 552 1.66 15.61 -8.41
CA ASN A 552 1.32 14.25 -8.02
C ASN A 552 1.94 13.22 -8.99
N VAL A 553 2.94 12.50 -8.51
CA VAL A 553 3.66 11.47 -9.28
C VAL A 553 2.79 10.24 -9.56
N TYR A 554 1.91 9.84 -8.64
CA TYR A 554 1.06 8.65 -8.80
C TYR A 554 0.02 8.83 -9.93
N ALA A 555 -0.40 10.07 -10.17
CA ALA A 555 -1.30 10.40 -11.28
C ALA A 555 -0.67 10.10 -12.65
N LEU A 556 0.66 10.11 -12.78
CA LEU A 556 1.36 9.72 -14.01
C LEU A 556 1.07 8.24 -14.33
N ALA A 557 1.23 7.35 -13.36
CA ALA A 557 1.06 5.92 -13.53
C ALA A 557 -0.41 5.55 -13.80
N ASN A 558 -1.33 6.20 -13.08
CA ASN A 558 -2.76 5.95 -13.23
C ASN A 558 -3.29 6.42 -14.60
N LEU A 559 -2.88 7.62 -15.04
CA LEU A 559 -3.22 8.10 -16.38
C LEU A 559 -2.61 7.21 -17.47
N ALA A 560 -1.37 6.76 -17.29
CA ALA A 560 -0.73 5.84 -18.23
C ALA A 560 -1.49 4.51 -18.34
N GLY A 561 -1.98 3.98 -17.22
CA GLY A 561 -2.81 2.77 -17.21
C GLY A 561 -4.13 2.96 -17.97
N LEU A 562 -4.81 4.08 -17.75
CA LEU A 562 -6.05 4.42 -18.46
C LEU A 562 -5.83 4.57 -19.98
N LEU A 563 -4.76 5.24 -20.39
CA LEU A 563 -4.39 5.39 -21.81
C LEU A 563 -3.89 4.07 -22.43
N THR A 564 -3.41 3.13 -21.63
CA THR A 564 -3.00 1.81 -22.10
C THR A 564 -4.19 0.92 -22.41
N SER A 565 -5.20 0.92 -21.54
CA SER A 565 -6.37 0.06 -21.70
C SER A 565 -7.37 0.61 -22.72
N GLY A 566 -7.47 1.94 -22.85
CA GLY A 566 -8.42 2.56 -23.80
C GLY A 566 -9.88 2.33 -23.44
N ASP A 567 -10.15 2.05 -22.16
CA ASP A 567 -11.50 1.77 -21.66
C ASP A 567 -12.24 3.07 -21.29
N ARG A 568 -13.55 2.93 -20.95
CA ARG A 568 -14.37 4.00 -20.37
C ARG A 568 -14.48 5.28 -21.20
N GLY A 569 -14.45 5.14 -22.53
CA GLY A 569 -14.61 6.25 -23.47
C GLY A 569 -13.34 7.08 -23.70
N VAL A 570 -12.16 6.58 -23.28
CA VAL A 570 -10.85 7.18 -23.56
C VAL A 570 -10.20 6.40 -24.70
N GLU A 571 -9.76 7.08 -25.76
CA GLU A 571 -9.01 6.41 -26.83
C GLU A 571 -7.64 5.95 -26.31
N PRO A 572 -7.20 4.71 -26.61
CA PRO A 572 -5.89 4.23 -26.20
C PRO A 572 -4.77 5.05 -26.88
N ASP A 573 -3.77 5.43 -26.10
CA ASP A 573 -2.58 6.16 -26.55
C ASP A 573 -1.34 5.55 -25.89
N PRO A 574 -0.83 4.42 -26.43
CA PRO A 574 0.31 3.72 -25.85
C PRO A 574 1.61 4.54 -25.90
N GLU A 575 1.79 5.41 -26.89
CA GLU A 575 2.99 6.26 -26.97
C GLU A 575 3.02 7.25 -25.80
N ARG A 576 1.89 7.89 -25.51
CA ARG A 576 1.76 8.79 -24.37
C ARG A 576 1.82 8.03 -23.04
N ALA A 577 1.22 6.84 -22.95
CA ALA A 577 1.33 5.99 -21.76
C ALA A 577 2.80 5.64 -21.45
N VAL A 578 3.61 5.34 -22.47
CA VAL A 578 5.06 5.08 -22.32
C VAL A 578 5.80 6.28 -21.72
N ASP A 579 5.54 7.51 -22.18
CA ASP A 579 6.15 8.73 -21.61
C ASP A 579 5.78 8.92 -20.14
N LEU A 580 4.49 8.80 -19.83
CA LEU A 580 3.97 8.97 -18.47
C LEU A 580 4.52 7.91 -17.51
N TYR A 581 4.52 6.65 -17.92
CA TYR A 581 5.12 5.58 -17.14
C TYR A 581 6.62 5.81 -16.93
N GLN A 582 7.37 6.20 -17.98
CA GLN A 582 8.80 6.45 -17.85
C GLN A 582 9.07 7.57 -16.83
N ARG A 583 8.31 8.66 -16.86
CA ARG A 583 8.42 9.76 -15.88
C ARG A 583 8.11 9.31 -14.45
N ALA A 584 7.10 8.45 -14.27
CA ALA A 584 6.76 7.90 -12.95
C ALA A 584 7.87 6.98 -12.41
N VAL A 585 8.46 6.14 -13.28
CA VAL A 585 9.61 5.29 -12.94
C VAL A 585 10.84 6.13 -12.60
N ASP A 586 11.12 7.19 -13.35
CA ASP A 586 12.24 8.10 -13.08
C ASP A 586 12.06 8.87 -11.77
N ALA A 587 10.82 9.05 -11.32
CA ALA A 587 10.46 9.59 -10.01
C ALA A 587 10.49 8.54 -8.88
N GLY A 588 10.80 7.28 -9.18
CA GLY A 588 10.96 6.19 -8.21
C GLY A 588 9.68 5.41 -7.88
N ASP A 589 8.61 5.54 -8.68
CA ASP A 589 7.38 4.79 -8.45
C ASP A 589 7.52 3.31 -8.90
N ALA A 590 7.60 2.42 -7.92
CA ALA A 590 7.72 0.97 -8.14
C ALA A 590 6.46 0.34 -8.75
N ASN A 591 5.26 0.88 -8.45
CA ASN A 591 4.01 0.41 -9.05
C ASN A 591 3.93 0.81 -10.51
N ALA A 592 4.38 2.03 -10.84
CA ALA A 592 4.51 2.47 -12.22
C ALA A 592 5.51 1.61 -12.99
N ALA A 593 6.65 1.23 -12.38
CA ALA A 593 7.61 0.34 -13.00
C ALA A 593 7.00 -1.03 -13.33
N LYS A 594 6.17 -1.57 -12.43
CA LYS A 594 5.44 -2.82 -12.67
C LYS A 594 4.41 -2.66 -13.80
N GLY A 595 3.56 -1.63 -13.76
CA GLY A 595 2.56 -1.39 -14.81
C GLY A 595 3.20 -1.16 -16.19
N PHE A 596 4.34 -0.47 -16.20
CA PHE A 596 5.11 -0.29 -17.42
C PHE A 596 5.73 -1.60 -17.91
N ALA A 597 6.23 -2.45 -17.01
CA ALA A 597 6.72 -3.77 -17.35
C ALA A 597 5.61 -4.63 -17.96
N ASP A 598 4.38 -4.59 -17.43
CA ASP A 598 3.23 -5.30 -18.00
C ASP A 598 2.93 -4.80 -19.43
N LEU A 599 2.90 -3.48 -19.64
CA LEU A 599 2.72 -2.91 -20.98
C LEU A 599 3.83 -3.36 -21.94
N MET A 600 5.08 -3.42 -21.48
CA MET A 600 6.17 -3.95 -22.30
C MET A 600 6.04 -5.46 -22.52
N GLN A 601 5.54 -6.24 -21.57
CA GLN A 601 5.42 -7.69 -21.70
C GLN A 601 4.32 -8.09 -22.67
N PHE A 602 3.13 -7.49 -22.53
CA PHE A 602 1.94 -7.91 -23.29
C PHE A 602 1.70 -7.07 -24.55
N GLY A 603 2.26 -5.85 -24.60
CA GLY A 603 1.93 -4.89 -25.65
C GLY A 603 0.47 -4.43 -25.58
N THR A 604 0.04 -3.68 -26.59
CA THR A 604 -1.36 -3.28 -26.80
C THR A 604 -1.61 -3.02 -28.29
N ALA A 605 -2.84 -2.70 -28.68
CA ALA A 605 -3.15 -2.33 -30.06
C ALA A 605 -2.26 -1.17 -30.53
N GLY A 606 -1.45 -1.40 -31.56
CA GLY A 606 -0.48 -0.42 -32.07
C GLY A 606 0.92 -0.48 -31.44
N MET A 607 1.14 -1.31 -30.42
CA MET A 607 2.45 -1.48 -29.77
C MET A 607 2.78 -2.96 -29.53
N LYS A 608 3.87 -3.44 -30.13
CA LYS A 608 4.33 -4.82 -29.94
C LYS A 608 4.97 -5.03 -28.55
N PRO A 609 4.87 -6.24 -27.99
CA PRO A 609 5.67 -6.68 -26.84
C PRO A 609 7.16 -6.41 -26.99
N ASN A 610 7.82 -6.18 -25.86
CA ASN A 610 9.26 -6.04 -25.65
C ASN A 610 9.66 -6.69 -24.32
N ALA A 611 9.79 -8.02 -24.33
CA ALA A 611 10.13 -8.80 -23.15
C ALA A 611 11.46 -8.38 -22.47
N PRO A 612 12.56 -8.07 -23.20
CA PRO A 612 13.80 -7.62 -22.57
C PRO A 612 13.62 -6.34 -21.73
N ARG A 613 12.85 -5.36 -22.25
CA ARG A 613 12.56 -4.14 -21.51
C ARG A 613 11.64 -4.40 -20.32
N ALA A 614 10.69 -5.33 -20.44
CA ALA A 614 9.85 -5.75 -19.32
C ALA A 614 10.69 -6.34 -18.18
N VAL A 615 11.68 -7.18 -18.47
CA VAL A 615 12.60 -7.74 -17.46
C VAL A 615 13.31 -6.64 -16.66
N ASP A 616 13.87 -5.64 -17.35
CA ASP A 616 14.57 -4.53 -16.69
C ASP A 616 13.62 -3.70 -15.80
N LEU A 617 12.40 -3.46 -16.26
CA LEU A 617 11.39 -2.71 -15.51
C LEU A 617 10.85 -3.49 -14.31
N TYR A 618 10.61 -4.80 -14.44
CA TYR A 618 10.24 -5.64 -13.29
C TYR A 618 11.34 -5.65 -12.24
N LYS A 619 12.62 -5.76 -12.64
CA LYS A 619 13.75 -5.69 -11.69
C LYS A 619 13.76 -4.36 -10.93
N LYS A 620 13.55 -3.23 -11.61
CA LYS A 620 13.43 -1.92 -10.96
C LYS A 620 12.24 -1.85 -10.00
N ALA A 621 11.11 -2.42 -10.38
CA ALA A 621 9.93 -2.48 -9.52
C ALA A 621 10.20 -3.32 -8.25
N ILE A 622 10.90 -4.45 -8.37
CA ILE A 622 11.33 -5.30 -7.25
C ILE A 622 12.31 -4.55 -6.34
N GLU A 623 13.30 -3.86 -6.90
CA GLU A 623 14.24 -3.00 -6.15
C GLU A 623 13.51 -1.88 -5.39
N GLY A 624 12.42 -1.36 -5.96
CA GLY A 624 11.52 -0.40 -5.33
C GLY A 624 10.51 -1.01 -4.35
N GLY A 625 10.57 -2.32 -4.08
CA GLY A 625 9.72 -3.02 -3.10
C GLY A 625 8.36 -3.49 -3.62
N ASN A 626 8.10 -3.46 -4.93
CA ASN A 626 6.85 -3.99 -5.49
C ASN A 626 6.88 -5.53 -5.51
N ILE A 627 6.07 -6.14 -4.65
CA ILE A 627 5.99 -7.60 -4.50
C ILE A 627 5.39 -8.26 -5.76
N MET A 628 4.37 -7.64 -6.37
CA MET A 628 3.67 -8.19 -7.55
C MET A 628 4.59 -8.28 -8.78
N ALA A 629 5.64 -7.46 -8.85
CA ALA A 629 6.65 -7.51 -9.91
C ALA A 629 7.51 -8.77 -9.84
N MET A 630 7.71 -9.37 -8.66
CA MET A 630 8.40 -10.66 -8.53
C MET A 630 7.64 -11.75 -9.29
N ARG A 631 6.31 -11.78 -9.13
CA ARG A 631 5.42 -12.70 -9.83
C ARG A 631 5.38 -12.43 -11.34
N GLY A 632 5.28 -11.16 -11.75
CA GLY A 632 5.29 -10.79 -13.17
C GLY A 632 6.57 -11.24 -13.88
N LEU A 633 7.73 -11.00 -13.26
CA LEU A 633 9.01 -11.47 -13.78
C LEU A 633 9.12 -12.99 -13.78
N ALA A 634 8.63 -13.66 -12.72
CA ALA A 634 8.61 -15.12 -12.66
C ALA A 634 7.81 -15.72 -13.83
N CYS A 635 6.60 -15.22 -14.09
CA CYS A 635 5.80 -15.67 -15.23
C CYS A 635 6.48 -15.40 -16.58
N LEU A 636 7.19 -14.28 -16.73
CA LEU A 636 7.93 -13.99 -17.97
C LEU A 636 9.11 -14.96 -18.16
N LEU A 637 9.84 -15.30 -17.10
CA LEU A 637 10.94 -16.27 -17.15
C LEU A 637 10.45 -17.71 -17.29
N GLU A 638 9.25 -18.01 -16.78
CA GLU A 638 8.61 -19.32 -16.92
C GLU A 638 8.19 -19.62 -18.35
N ASN A 639 7.57 -18.65 -19.03
CA ASN A 639 7.10 -18.81 -20.41
C ASN A 639 8.18 -18.50 -21.46
N GLY A 640 9.20 -17.72 -21.09
CA GLY A 640 10.12 -17.10 -22.03
C GLY A 640 9.44 -16.02 -22.88
N GLY A 641 10.20 -15.39 -23.78
CA GLY A 641 9.68 -14.40 -24.71
C GLY A 641 10.69 -14.07 -25.81
N GLU A 642 10.27 -13.30 -26.82
CA GLU A 642 11.20 -12.87 -27.87
C GLU A 642 12.37 -12.06 -27.24
N GLY A 643 13.58 -12.62 -27.29
CA GLY A 643 14.78 -12.04 -26.69
C GLY A 643 14.98 -12.33 -25.19
N VAL A 644 14.15 -13.19 -24.58
CA VAL A 644 14.29 -13.66 -23.19
C VAL A 644 14.14 -15.19 -23.17
N GLU A 645 15.22 -15.89 -22.83
CA GLU A 645 15.19 -17.35 -22.67
C GLU A 645 14.44 -17.75 -21.40
N GLN A 646 13.88 -18.97 -21.42
CA GLN A 646 13.21 -19.56 -20.27
C GLN A 646 14.22 -19.84 -19.14
N ASP A 647 13.88 -19.45 -17.91
CA ASP A 647 14.68 -19.70 -16.71
C ASP A 647 13.75 -20.11 -15.54
N ILE A 648 13.35 -21.38 -15.57
CA ILE A 648 12.50 -21.99 -14.53
C ILE A 648 13.12 -21.88 -13.13
N PRO A 649 14.43 -22.19 -12.91
CA PRO A 649 15.03 -22.04 -11.59
C PRO A 649 14.98 -20.61 -11.02
N GLN A 650 15.18 -19.59 -11.87
CA GLN A 650 15.05 -18.20 -11.43
C GLN A 650 13.59 -17.82 -11.16
N SER A 651 12.65 -18.30 -11.99
CA SER A 651 11.20 -18.11 -11.77
C SER A 651 10.78 -18.62 -10.39
N ILE A 652 11.16 -19.86 -10.03
CA ILE A 652 10.85 -20.45 -8.72
C ILE A 652 11.40 -19.62 -7.57
N LYS A 653 12.65 -19.14 -7.66
CA LYS A 653 13.25 -18.29 -6.61
C LYS A 653 12.49 -16.97 -6.41
N LEU A 654 12.03 -16.37 -7.51
CA LEU A 654 11.23 -15.14 -7.46
C LEU A 654 9.86 -15.39 -6.84
N LEU A 655 9.21 -16.52 -7.17
CA LEU A 655 7.95 -16.93 -6.54
C LEU A 655 8.15 -17.20 -5.05
N GLU A 656 9.18 -17.94 -4.64
CA GLU A 656 9.51 -18.18 -3.23
C GLU A 656 9.74 -16.87 -2.46
N SER A 657 10.45 -15.92 -3.07
CA SER A 657 10.64 -14.58 -2.47
C SER A 657 9.33 -13.81 -2.34
N GLY A 658 8.44 -13.91 -3.34
CA GLY A 658 7.10 -13.32 -3.28
C GLY A 658 6.23 -13.93 -2.18
N ILE A 659 6.34 -15.25 -1.98
CA ILE A 659 5.64 -15.98 -0.90
C ILE A 659 6.14 -15.53 0.48
N GLU A 660 7.45 -15.35 0.66
CA GLU A 660 8.03 -14.82 1.89
C GLU A 660 7.57 -13.38 2.17
N ALA A 661 7.36 -12.59 1.12
CA ALA A 661 6.79 -11.26 1.20
C ALA A 661 5.25 -11.22 1.34
N GLY A 662 4.57 -12.38 1.34
CA GLY A 662 3.13 -12.50 1.57
C GLY A 662 2.24 -12.50 0.31
N ASP A 663 2.79 -12.68 -0.90
CA ASP A 663 1.98 -12.78 -2.13
C ASP A 663 1.31 -14.16 -2.26
N ALA A 664 0.01 -14.22 -1.96
CA ALA A 664 -0.82 -15.42 -2.12
C ALA A 664 -0.95 -15.88 -3.59
N SER A 665 -0.83 -14.98 -4.57
CA SER A 665 -0.82 -15.37 -5.99
C SER A 665 0.51 -15.98 -6.41
N ALA A 666 1.63 -15.63 -5.77
CA ALA A 666 2.90 -16.33 -5.97
C ALA A 666 2.82 -17.78 -5.46
N MET A 667 2.11 -18.02 -4.35
CA MET A 667 1.81 -19.39 -3.88
C MET A 667 0.99 -20.17 -4.91
N ASN A 668 -0.04 -19.57 -5.51
CA ASN A 668 -0.82 -20.19 -6.58
C ASN A 668 0.06 -20.57 -7.77
N ASN A 669 0.88 -19.65 -8.27
CA ASN A 669 1.70 -19.91 -9.47
C ASN A 669 2.72 -21.03 -9.22
N LEU A 670 3.35 -21.04 -8.04
CA LEU A 670 4.26 -22.13 -7.69
C LEU A 670 3.51 -23.46 -7.49
N ALA A 671 2.29 -23.43 -6.95
CA ALA A 671 1.46 -24.62 -6.84
C ALA A 671 1.11 -25.20 -8.22
N VAL A 672 0.79 -24.35 -9.20
CA VAL A 672 0.56 -24.76 -10.60
C VAL A 672 1.80 -25.44 -11.18
N MET A 673 2.99 -24.86 -10.99
CA MET A 673 4.25 -25.47 -11.47
C MET A 673 4.54 -26.83 -10.82
N LEU A 674 4.15 -27.01 -9.55
CA LEU A 674 4.34 -28.27 -8.81
C LEU A 674 3.24 -29.31 -9.08
N SER A 675 2.11 -28.90 -9.65
CA SER A 675 0.97 -29.78 -9.99
C SER A 675 0.83 -30.05 -11.49
N SER A 676 1.76 -29.58 -12.30
CA SER A 676 1.79 -29.80 -13.75
C SER A 676 3.17 -30.33 -14.16
N GLU A 677 3.25 -30.98 -15.33
CA GLU A 677 4.52 -31.45 -15.90
C GLU A 677 5.36 -30.28 -16.46
N THR A 678 5.74 -29.34 -15.59
CA THR A 678 6.61 -28.22 -15.96
C THR A 678 8.05 -28.72 -16.16
N GLU A 679 8.65 -28.45 -17.32
CA GLU A 679 10.00 -28.93 -17.64
C GLU A 679 11.03 -28.46 -16.59
N GLY A 680 11.75 -29.40 -15.99
CA GLY A 680 12.74 -29.13 -14.95
C GLY A 680 12.19 -28.97 -13.53
N VAL A 681 10.89 -29.19 -13.31
CA VAL A 681 10.24 -29.21 -11.99
C VAL A 681 9.72 -30.62 -11.70
N GLU A 682 10.08 -31.17 -10.54
CA GLU A 682 9.54 -32.46 -10.09
C GLU A 682 8.11 -32.28 -9.56
N LEU A 683 7.18 -33.09 -10.05
CA LEU A 683 5.78 -33.11 -9.61
C LEU A 683 5.72 -33.33 -8.08
N ASN A 684 5.01 -32.47 -7.37
CA ASN A 684 4.84 -32.55 -5.92
C ASN A 684 3.43 -32.12 -5.49
N LEU A 685 2.46 -33.01 -5.73
CA LEU A 685 1.06 -32.79 -5.39
C LEU A 685 0.83 -32.44 -3.90
N PRO A 686 1.44 -33.12 -2.91
CA PRO A 686 1.23 -32.74 -1.50
C PRO A 686 1.66 -31.31 -1.18
N LYS A 687 2.79 -30.85 -1.76
CA LYS A 687 3.25 -29.47 -1.58
C LYS A 687 2.35 -28.49 -2.33
N ALA A 688 1.90 -28.82 -3.55
CA ALA A 688 0.97 -28.00 -4.31
C ALA A 688 -0.36 -27.80 -3.56
N PHE A 689 -0.93 -28.86 -2.98
CA PHE A 689 -2.17 -28.80 -2.20
C PHE A 689 -2.04 -27.86 -1.00
N ALA A 690 -0.98 -28.02 -0.21
CA ALA A 690 -0.73 -27.14 0.93
C ALA A 690 -0.53 -25.67 0.50
N MET A 691 0.04 -25.43 -0.69
CA MET A 691 0.19 -24.09 -1.25
C MET A 691 -1.15 -23.52 -1.74
N TYR A 692 -1.99 -24.31 -2.41
CA TYR A 692 -3.34 -23.89 -2.81
C TYR A 692 -4.20 -23.54 -1.59
N GLU A 693 -4.23 -24.37 -0.55
CA GLU A 693 -4.99 -24.09 0.67
C GLU A 693 -4.54 -22.78 1.33
N ARG A 694 -3.23 -22.58 1.48
CA ARG A 694 -2.69 -21.32 2.02
C ARG A 694 -2.95 -20.12 1.12
N ALA A 695 -2.92 -20.30 -0.19
CA ALA A 695 -3.25 -19.24 -1.14
C ALA A 695 -4.73 -18.84 -1.03
N ILE A 696 -5.62 -19.81 -0.84
CA ILE A 696 -7.06 -19.60 -0.63
C ILE A 696 -7.31 -18.88 0.69
N ASP A 697 -6.64 -19.29 1.78
CA ASP A 697 -6.70 -18.60 3.08
C ASP A 697 -6.17 -17.16 2.98
N GLY A 698 -5.18 -16.95 2.11
CA GLY A 698 -4.68 -15.62 1.73
C GLY A 698 -5.57 -14.84 0.76
N GLY A 699 -6.75 -15.36 0.41
CA GLY A 699 -7.74 -14.68 -0.45
C GLY A 699 -7.49 -14.77 -1.96
N CYS A 700 -6.59 -15.63 -2.43
CA CYS A 700 -6.29 -15.80 -3.85
C CYS A 700 -7.43 -16.51 -4.59
N VAL A 701 -8.24 -15.77 -5.36
CA VAL A 701 -9.35 -16.33 -6.14
C VAL A 701 -8.89 -17.30 -7.23
N PRO A 702 -7.82 -17.04 -8.01
CA PRO A 702 -7.30 -18.00 -8.98
C PRO A 702 -6.90 -19.35 -8.37
N ALA A 703 -6.49 -19.37 -7.09
CA ALA A 703 -6.18 -20.60 -6.38
C ALA A 703 -7.42 -21.48 -6.15
N LEU A 704 -8.60 -20.89 -5.94
CA LEU A 704 -9.86 -21.66 -5.86
C LEU A 704 -10.10 -22.41 -7.16
N TYR A 705 -9.99 -21.70 -8.29
CA TYR A 705 -10.20 -22.27 -9.63
C TYR A 705 -9.17 -23.34 -9.98
N ASN A 706 -7.87 -23.04 -9.87
CA ASN A 706 -6.81 -23.99 -10.23
C ASN A 706 -6.82 -25.23 -9.34
N PHE A 707 -7.15 -25.08 -8.06
CA PHE A 707 -7.25 -26.22 -7.15
C PHE A 707 -8.49 -27.07 -7.44
N ALA A 708 -9.64 -26.46 -7.73
CA ALA A 708 -10.82 -27.16 -8.18
C ALA A 708 -10.56 -27.99 -9.45
N LYS A 709 -9.88 -27.38 -10.43
CA LYS A 709 -9.49 -28.04 -11.67
C LYS A 709 -8.56 -29.23 -11.45
N LEU A 710 -7.60 -29.09 -10.55
CA LEU A 710 -6.71 -30.20 -10.18
C LEU A 710 -7.50 -31.35 -9.55
N LEU A 711 -8.40 -31.07 -8.60
CA LEU A 711 -9.22 -32.07 -7.91
C LEU A 711 -10.23 -32.78 -8.82
N GLY A 712 -10.88 -32.04 -9.73
CA GLY A 712 -11.89 -32.59 -10.64
C GLY A 712 -11.31 -33.36 -11.83
N SER A 713 -10.02 -33.17 -12.15
CA SER A 713 -9.40 -33.87 -13.29
C SER A 713 -8.85 -35.25 -12.97
N GLY A 714 -8.68 -35.60 -11.68
CA GLY A 714 -8.15 -36.91 -11.24
C GLY A 714 -6.78 -37.31 -11.83
N ARG A 715 -6.01 -36.37 -12.39
CA ARG A 715 -4.76 -36.68 -13.11
C ARG A 715 -3.63 -37.10 -12.16
N ASP A 716 -2.66 -37.83 -12.73
CA ASP A 716 -1.35 -38.14 -12.12
C ASP A 716 -1.39 -38.93 -10.80
N GLY A 717 -2.34 -39.85 -10.68
CA GLY A 717 -2.48 -40.75 -9.52
C GLY A 717 -3.22 -40.12 -8.33
N LEU A 718 -3.83 -38.96 -8.53
CA LEU A 718 -4.76 -38.35 -7.59
C LEU A 718 -6.14 -39.00 -7.72
N GLU A 719 -6.75 -39.35 -6.60
CA GLU A 719 -8.16 -39.76 -6.61
C GLU A 719 -9.04 -38.53 -6.81
N GLU A 720 -9.93 -38.58 -7.79
CA GLU A 720 -10.86 -37.50 -8.10
C GLU A 720 -11.76 -37.17 -6.89
N ASP A 721 -11.95 -35.87 -6.61
CA ASP A 721 -12.85 -35.36 -5.58
C ASP A 721 -13.76 -34.29 -6.19
N ALA A 722 -14.74 -34.77 -6.98
CA ALA A 722 -15.70 -33.93 -7.69
C ALA A 722 -16.52 -33.05 -6.74
N ALA A 723 -16.88 -33.58 -5.56
CA ALA A 723 -17.64 -32.82 -4.56
C ALA A 723 -16.88 -31.58 -4.09
N ARG A 724 -15.60 -31.74 -3.73
CA ARG A 724 -14.76 -30.63 -3.27
C ARG A 724 -14.40 -29.68 -4.41
N ALA A 725 -14.19 -30.19 -5.63
CA ALA A 725 -13.98 -29.36 -6.81
C ALA A 725 -15.19 -28.45 -7.09
N ALA A 726 -16.41 -28.99 -7.02
CA ALA A 726 -17.64 -28.22 -7.19
C ALA A 726 -17.77 -27.10 -6.15
N GLU A 727 -17.53 -27.37 -4.87
CA GLU A 727 -17.56 -26.36 -3.80
C GLU A 727 -16.56 -25.22 -4.08
N LEU A 728 -15.35 -25.55 -4.51
CA LEU A 728 -14.31 -24.55 -4.80
C LEU A 728 -14.65 -23.70 -6.04
N TYR A 729 -15.22 -24.30 -7.09
CA TYR A 729 -15.72 -23.56 -8.24
C TYR A 729 -16.87 -22.62 -7.85
N GLU A 730 -17.84 -23.07 -7.04
CA GLU A 730 -18.93 -22.22 -6.55
C GLU A 730 -18.39 -21.00 -5.80
N ARG A 731 -17.43 -21.20 -4.89
CA ARG A 731 -16.76 -20.11 -4.17
C ARG A 731 -15.99 -19.17 -5.10
N ALA A 732 -15.39 -19.68 -6.18
CA ALA A 732 -14.73 -18.84 -7.17
C ALA A 732 -15.75 -17.96 -7.93
N ILE A 733 -16.89 -18.53 -8.33
CA ILE A 733 -17.99 -17.83 -9.00
C ILE A 733 -18.59 -16.75 -8.10
N GLU A 734 -18.82 -17.05 -6.80
CA GLU A 734 -19.29 -16.07 -5.81
C GLU A 734 -18.33 -14.88 -5.68
N LYS A 735 -17.02 -15.12 -5.86
CA LYS A 735 -15.98 -14.08 -5.87
C LYS A 735 -15.77 -13.43 -7.24
N GLY A 736 -16.62 -13.73 -8.22
CA GLY A 736 -16.63 -13.08 -9.54
C GLY A 736 -15.72 -13.73 -10.59
N PHE A 737 -15.18 -14.93 -10.35
CA PHE A 737 -14.40 -15.66 -11.34
C PHE A 737 -15.33 -16.39 -12.31
N SER A 738 -15.66 -15.75 -13.45
CA SER A 738 -16.64 -16.24 -14.42
C SER A 738 -16.25 -17.58 -15.04
N ASP A 739 -14.97 -17.80 -15.29
CA ASP A 739 -14.46 -18.96 -16.05
C ASP A 739 -14.68 -20.28 -15.29
N ALA A 740 -14.80 -20.22 -13.97
CA ALA A 740 -15.15 -21.37 -13.13
C ALA A 740 -16.57 -21.91 -13.42
N ARG A 741 -17.45 -21.11 -14.04
CA ARG A 741 -18.84 -21.50 -14.28
C ARG A 741 -18.98 -22.60 -15.33
N ALA A 742 -18.25 -22.50 -16.44
CA ALA A 742 -18.27 -23.50 -17.49
C ALA A 742 -17.70 -24.83 -16.98
N ASP A 743 -16.56 -24.77 -16.27
CA ASP A 743 -15.93 -25.96 -15.69
C ASP A 743 -16.78 -26.62 -14.59
N LEU A 744 -17.51 -25.83 -13.78
CA LEU A 744 -18.50 -26.35 -12.84
C LEU A 744 -19.68 -27.03 -13.56
N ALA A 745 -20.17 -26.42 -14.64
CA ALA A 745 -21.25 -27.01 -15.43
C ALA A 745 -20.82 -28.32 -16.08
N ASP A 746 -19.58 -28.41 -16.59
CA ASP A 746 -19.01 -29.65 -17.10
C ASP A 746 -18.90 -30.73 -16.00
N LEU A 747 -18.44 -30.35 -14.80
CA LEU A 747 -18.35 -31.27 -13.67
C LEU A 747 -19.72 -31.76 -13.19
N LEU A 748 -20.74 -30.89 -13.15
CA LEU A 748 -22.11 -31.26 -12.80
C LEU A 748 -22.79 -32.10 -13.88
N ARG A 749 -22.46 -31.89 -15.15
CA ARG A 749 -23.00 -32.70 -16.25
C ARG A 749 -22.60 -34.16 -16.13
N HIS A 750 -21.32 -34.41 -15.83
CA HIS A 750 -20.77 -35.78 -15.75
C HIS A 750 -20.89 -36.40 -14.36
N GLY A 751 -21.01 -35.58 -13.31
CA GLY A 751 -20.85 -36.04 -11.94
C GLY A 751 -19.45 -36.52 -11.65
N GLY A 752 -19.28 -37.24 -10.54
CA GLY A 752 -18.00 -37.83 -10.15
C GLY A 752 -18.04 -38.37 -8.73
N LYS A 753 -16.87 -38.76 -8.20
CA LYS A 753 -16.81 -39.32 -6.85
C LYS A 753 -17.34 -38.32 -5.81
N GLY A 754 -18.47 -38.65 -5.19
CA GLY A 754 -19.12 -37.82 -4.17
C GLY A 754 -20.02 -36.70 -4.72
N LEU A 755 -20.22 -36.62 -6.04
CA LEU A 755 -21.08 -35.64 -6.71
C LEU A 755 -21.97 -36.35 -7.73
N GLU A 756 -23.27 -36.40 -7.47
CA GLU A 756 -24.24 -36.91 -8.43
C GLU A 756 -24.37 -35.93 -9.63
N PRO A 757 -24.56 -36.43 -10.86
CA PRO A 757 -24.84 -35.58 -12.01
C PRO A 757 -26.09 -34.71 -11.81
N ASP A 758 -26.00 -33.43 -12.20
CA ASP A 758 -27.10 -32.47 -12.19
C ASP A 758 -27.11 -31.69 -13.53
N VAL A 759 -27.65 -32.36 -14.55
CA VAL A 759 -27.73 -31.83 -15.92
C VAL A 759 -28.60 -30.58 -16.04
N VAL A 760 -29.62 -30.44 -15.19
CA VAL A 760 -30.50 -29.26 -15.19
C VAL A 760 -29.73 -28.03 -14.72
N ARG A 761 -28.97 -28.18 -13.64
CA ARG A 761 -28.12 -27.11 -13.12
C ARG A 761 -26.97 -26.80 -14.06
N ALA A 762 -26.36 -27.81 -14.68
CA ALA A 762 -25.35 -27.61 -15.72
C ALA A 762 -25.89 -26.76 -16.88
N ALA A 763 -27.09 -27.09 -17.40
CA ALA A 763 -27.75 -26.32 -18.45
C ALA A 763 -27.95 -24.85 -18.06
N ALA A 764 -28.47 -24.60 -16.85
CA ALA A 764 -28.68 -23.24 -16.33
C ALA A 764 -27.36 -22.44 -16.20
N LEU A 765 -26.27 -23.08 -15.77
CA LEU A 765 -24.95 -22.44 -15.67
C LEU A 765 -24.39 -22.09 -17.06
N TYR A 766 -24.53 -22.97 -18.06
CA TYR A 766 -24.14 -22.64 -19.43
C TYR A 766 -24.95 -21.48 -20.01
N GLU A 767 -26.26 -21.42 -19.74
CA GLU A 767 -27.11 -20.29 -20.18
C GLU A 767 -26.60 -18.95 -19.64
N ILE A 768 -26.27 -18.90 -18.34
CA ILE A 768 -25.72 -17.70 -17.71
C ILE A 768 -24.36 -17.34 -18.35
N SER A 769 -23.50 -18.32 -18.65
CA SER A 769 -22.23 -18.08 -19.33
C SER A 769 -22.44 -17.46 -20.72
N ILE A 770 -23.42 -17.96 -21.49
CA ILE A 770 -23.77 -17.41 -22.82
C ILE A 770 -24.29 -15.97 -22.73
N GLU A 771 -25.12 -15.67 -21.73
CA GLU A 771 -25.60 -14.29 -21.49
C GLU A 771 -24.46 -13.33 -21.15
N GLN A 772 -23.42 -13.83 -20.50
CA GLN A 772 -22.21 -13.07 -20.12
C GLN A 772 -21.17 -13.00 -21.24
N GLY A 773 -21.41 -13.66 -22.38
CA GLY A 773 -20.58 -13.56 -23.58
C GLY A 773 -19.58 -14.69 -23.78
N ASP A 774 -19.63 -15.75 -22.96
CA ASP A 774 -18.89 -16.99 -23.23
C ASP A 774 -19.66 -17.80 -24.29
N LEU A 775 -19.11 -17.80 -25.51
CA LEU A 775 -19.74 -18.41 -26.68
C LEU A 775 -19.21 -19.82 -26.95
N ASP A 776 -18.17 -20.27 -26.24
CA ASP A 776 -17.56 -21.58 -26.45
C ASP A 776 -18.47 -22.70 -25.92
N VAL A 777 -19.27 -22.39 -24.89
CA VAL A 777 -20.27 -23.31 -24.32
C VAL A 777 -21.54 -23.49 -25.17
N LEU A 778 -21.71 -22.74 -26.28
CA LEU A 778 -22.90 -22.85 -27.14
C LEU A 778 -23.11 -24.27 -27.69
N CYS A 779 -22.03 -24.90 -28.16
CA CYS A 779 -22.10 -26.26 -28.67
C CYS A 779 -22.36 -27.26 -27.53
N THR A 780 -21.72 -27.05 -26.37
CA THR A 780 -21.87 -27.92 -25.20
C THR A 780 -23.30 -27.94 -24.67
N LEU A 781 -23.94 -26.77 -24.55
CA LEU A 781 -25.36 -26.68 -24.19
C LEU A 781 -26.26 -27.25 -25.29
N GLY A 782 -25.92 -27.02 -26.56
CA GLY A 782 -26.65 -27.61 -27.70
C GLY A 782 -26.66 -29.14 -27.66
N HIS A 783 -25.53 -29.76 -27.33
CA HIS A 783 -25.44 -31.21 -27.13
C HIS A 783 -26.22 -31.68 -25.89
N LEU A 784 -26.12 -30.97 -24.77
CA LEU A 784 -26.87 -31.31 -23.55
C LEU A 784 -28.39 -31.26 -23.76
N LEU A 785 -28.90 -30.27 -24.50
CA LEU A 785 -30.32 -30.17 -24.85
C LEU A 785 -30.75 -31.18 -25.92
N MET A 786 -29.83 -31.66 -26.75
CA MET A 786 -30.08 -32.72 -27.71
C MET A 786 -30.23 -34.07 -27.02
N ASP A 787 -29.33 -34.37 -26.07
CA ASP A 787 -29.27 -35.67 -25.38
C ASP A 787 -30.31 -35.74 -24.24
N GLY A 788 -30.56 -34.63 -23.55
CA GLY A 788 -31.42 -34.58 -22.36
C GLY A 788 -30.77 -35.24 -21.12
N GLY A 789 -31.59 -35.61 -20.14
CA GLY A 789 -31.17 -36.39 -18.96
C GLY A 789 -32.34 -36.70 -18.03
N GLU A 790 -32.07 -37.34 -16.88
CA GLU A 790 -33.09 -37.88 -15.96
C GLU A 790 -34.17 -36.85 -15.56
N ASP A 791 -33.80 -35.57 -15.48
CA ASP A 791 -34.69 -34.44 -15.17
C ASP A 791 -34.65 -33.30 -16.22
N LEU A 792 -34.07 -33.54 -17.40
CA LEU A 792 -34.00 -32.55 -18.48
C LEU A 792 -34.56 -33.16 -19.77
N GLU A 793 -35.78 -32.75 -20.14
CA GLU A 793 -36.38 -33.18 -21.41
C GLU A 793 -35.56 -32.63 -22.60
N PRO A 794 -35.29 -33.46 -23.63
CA PRO A 794 -34.63 -32.99 -24.84
C PRO A 794 -35.40 -31.85 -25.54
N ASP A 795 -34.69 -30.80 -25.93
CA ASP A 795 -35.21 -29.66 -26.69
C ASP A 795 -34.44 -29.49 -28.00
N ILE A 796 -34.86 -30.29 -28.99
CA ILE A 796 -34.21 -30.38 -30.31
C ILE A 796 -34.26 -29.04 -31.06
N ALA A 797 -35.37 -28.31 -30.95
CA ALA A 797 -35.55 -27.02 -31.62
C ALA A 797 -34.56 -25.99 -31.07
N ARG A 798 -34.40 -25.96 -29.75
CA ARG A 798 -33.47 -25.05 -29.08
C ARG A 798 -32.01 -25.43 -29.31
N ALA A 799 -31.68 -26.73 -29.28
CA ALA A 799 -30.36 -27.23 -29.65
C ALA A 799 -29.95 -26.78 -31.07
N ALA A 800 -30.85 -26.93 -32.04
CA ALA A 800 -30.62 -26.48 -33.42
C ALA A 800 -30.39 -24.96 -33.51
N ALA A 801 -31.16 -24.16 -32.76
CA ALA A 801 -30.96 -22.71 -32.70
C ALA A 801 -29.59 -22.31 -32.12
N LEU A 802 -29.11 -23.02 -31.09
CA LEU A 802 -27.79 -22.80 -30.49
C LEU A 802 -26.67 -23.16 -31.48
N PHE A 803 -26.76 -24.30 -32.16
CA PHE A 803 -25.78 -24.68 -33.19
C PHE A 803 -25.77 -23.69 -34.36
N GLN A 804 -26.93 -23.22 -34.81
CA GLN A 804 -27.02 -22.21 -35.86
C GLN A 804 -26.37 -20.89 -35.43
N ARG A 805 -26.56 -20.48 -34.17
CA ARG A 805 -25.88 -19.31 -33.59
C ARG A 805 -24.38 -19.53 -33.53
N ALA A 806 -23.90 -20.70 -33.10
CA ALA A 806 -22.48 -21.04 -33.06
C ALA A 806 -21.82 -20.95 -34.44
N ILE A 807 -22.47 -21.48 -35.48
CA ILE A 807 -22.00 -21.38 -36.88
C ILE A 807 -21.91 -19.92 -37.33
N SER A 808 -22.92 -19.10 -37.02
CA SER A 808 -22.93 -17.68 -37.40
C SER A 808 -21.80 -16.87 -36.74
N LEU A 809 -21.27 -17.37 -35.62
CA LEU A 809 -20.14 -16.79 -34.88
C LEU A 809 -18.78 -17.39 -35.31
N GLY A 810 -18.78 -18.30 -36.29
CA GLY A 810 -17.56 -18.90 -36.85
C GLY A 810 -17.16 -20.25 -36.23
N ASN A 811 -17.95 -20.80 -35.31
CA ASN A 811 -17.69 -22.13 -34.75
C ASN A 811 -18.20 -23.22 -35.72
N LEU A 812 -17.31 -23.70 -36.57
CA LEU A 812 -17.62 -24.70 -37.61
C LEU A 812 -17.88 -26.10 -37.03
N ASN A 813 -17.53 -26.37 -35.76
CA ASN A 813 -17.79 -27.67 -35.12
C ASN A 813 -19.29 -27.97 -34.99
N ALA A 814 -20.12 -26.93 -34.94
CA ALA A 814 -21.58 -27.05 -34.89
C ALA A 814 -22.22 -27.48 -36.23
N LEU A 815 -21.48 -27.48 -37.35
CA LEU A 815 -22.01 -27.84 -38.67
C LEU A 815 -22.58 -29.25 -38.70
N ASN A 816 -21.83 -30.23 -38.18
CA ASN A 816 -22.25 -31.63 -38.19
C ASN A 816 -23.46 -31.87 -37.29
N SER A 817 -23.49 -31.23 -36.12
CA SER A 817 -24.57 -31.37 -35.14
C SER A 817 -25.87 -30.76 -35.64
N LEU A 818 -25.82 -29.58 -36.27
CA LEU A 818 -27.00 -28.98 -36.91
C LEU A 818 -27.48 -29.81 -38.11
N ALA A 819 -26.56 -30.27 -38.96
CA ALA A 819 -26.90 -31.11 -40.10
C ALA A 819 -27.60 -32.41 -39.67
N TYR A 820 -27.12 -33.02 -38.57
CA TYR A 820 -27.74 -34.19 -37.97
C TYR A 820 -29.17 -33.90 -37.52
N LEU A 821 -29.40 -32.85 -36.73
CA LEU A 821 -30.73 -32.49 -36.25
C LEU A 821 -31.72 -32.20 -37.40
N LEU A 822 -31.29 -31.47 -38.44
CA LEU A 822 -32.11 -31.18 -39.61
C LEU A 822 -32.42 -32.42 -40.45
N SER A 823 -31.50 -33.40 -40.48
CA SER A 823 -31.70 -34.65 -41.20
C SER A 823 -32.76 -35.55 -40.55
N GLN A 824 -32.85 -35.52 -39.21
CA GLN A 824 -33.77 -36.34 -38.42
C GLN A 824 -35.13 -35.66 -38.20
N GLY A 825 -35.12 -34.34 -38.01
CA GLY A 825 -36.24 -33.58 -37.45
C GLY A 825 -36.49 -33.92 -35.98
N GLY A 826 -37.46 -33.26 -35.36
CA GLY A 826 -37.84 -33.53 -33.96
C GLY A 826 -39.02 -32.68 -33.52
N ASP A 827 -39.42 -32.83 -32.26
CA ASP A 827 -40.44 -31.96 -31.69
C ASP A 827 -39.97 -30.50 -31.74
N GLY A 828 -40.74 -29.67 -32.45
CA GLY A 828 -40.43 -28.26 -32.69
C GLY A 828 -39.40 -27.96 -33.79
N LEU A 829 -38.81 -28.97 -34.45
CA LEU A 829 -37.88 -28.78 -35.57
C LEU A 829 -38.34 -29.56 -36.81
N GLU A 830 -38.76 -28.83 -37.85
CA GLU A 830 -39.08 -29.44 -39.14
C GLU A 830 -37.84 -30.05 -39.79
N ARG A 831 -38.04 -31.24 -40.38
CA ARG A 831 -36.99 -31.95 -41.10
C ARG A 831 -36.63 -31.19 -42.39
N ASP A 832 -35.36 -30.89 -42.59
CA ASP A 832 -34.82 -30.20 -43.76
C ASP A 832 -33.56 -30.91 -44.25
N THR A 833 -33.77 -31.97 -45.02
CA THR A 833 -32.71 -32.83 -45.55
C THR A 833 -31.88 -32.14 -46.63
N ALA A 834 -32.44 -31.16 -47.35
CA ALA A 834 -31.69 -30.38 -48.33
C ALA A 834 -30.62 -29.52 -47.65
N ARG A 835 -31.01 -28.82 -46.58
CA ARG A 835 -30.07 -28.01 -45.80
C ARG A 835 -29.07 -28.86 -45.02
N ALA A 836 -29.48 -30.04 -44.54
CA ALA A 836 -28.54 -30.99 -43.93
C ALA A 836 -27.43 -31.43 -44.89
N VAL A 837 -27.77 -31.72 -46.16
CA VAL A 837 -26.80 -32.05 -47.23
C VAL A 837 -25.81 -30.91 -47.45
N GLU A 838 -26.29 -29.66 -47.52
CA GLU A 838 -25.43 -28.49 -47.68
C GLU A 838 -24.44 -28.34 -46.51
N LEU A 839 -24.91 -28.49 -45.27
CA LEU A 839 -24.08 -28.35 -44.08
C LEU A 839 -23.04 -29.47 -43.94
N TYR A 840 -23.41 -30.72 -44.24
CA TYR A 840 -22.43 -31.82 -44.26
C TYR A 840 -21.38 -31.62 -45.37
N ALA A 841 -21.80 -31.20 -46.57
CA ALA A 841 -20.85 -30.91 -47.65
C ALA A 841 -19.90 -29.76 -47.28
N LEU A 842 -20.41 -28.71 -46.64
CA LEU A 842 -19.62 -27.59 -46.14
C LEU A 842 -18.60 -28.04 -45.08
N SER A 843 -19.04 -28.83 -44.11
CA SER A 843 -18.18 -29.40 -43.06
C SER A 843 -17.01 -30.21 -43.63
N ILE A 844 -17.29 -31.04 -44.63
CA ILE A 844 -16.24 -31.83 -45.33
C ILE A 844 -15.28 -30.92 -46.09
N SER A 845 -15.78 -29.88 -46.76
CA SER A 845 -14.96 -28.96 -47.56
C SER A 845 -14.05 -28.05 -46.73
N GLU A 846 -14.52 -27.62 -45.56
CA GLU A 846 -13.76 -26.79 -44.61
C GLU A 846 -12.81 -27.61 -43.73
N GLY A 847 -12.82 -28.95 -43.87
CA GLY A 847 -11.91 -29.83 -43.15
C GLY A 847 -12.13 -29.81 -41.64
N VAL A 848 -13.39 -29.78 -41.18
CA VAL A 848 -13.72 -29.79 -39.75
C VAL A 848 -13.33 -31.15 -39.15
N GLU A 849 -12.07 -31.27 -38.72
CA GLU A 849 -11.48 -32.40 -38.00
C GLU A 849 -11.30 -32.00 -36.53
N SER A 850 -12.35 -32.06 -35.72
CA SER A 850 -12.23 -31.78 -34.29
C SER A 850 -11.98 -33.08 -33.50
N GLY A 851 -10.71 -33.37 -33.18
CA GLY A 851 -10.24 -34.24 -32.08
C GLY A 851 -10.65 -35.73 -32.05
N PRO A 852 -9.88 -36.61 -31.38
CA PRO A 852 -10.29 -37.99 -31.14
C PRO A 852 -11.49 -38.02 -30.19
N VAL A 853 -12.50 -38.84 -30.50
CA VAL A 853 -13.46 -39.32 -29.51
C VAL A 853 -12.67 -40.27 -28.59
N PHE A 854 -12.39 -39.86 -27.36
CA PHE A 854 -11.80 -40.75 -26.36
C PHE A 854 -12.87 -41.77 -25.94
N LEU A 855 -12.63 -43.04 -26.26
CA LEU A 855 -13.32 -44.16 -25.64
C LEU A 855 -12.75 -44.32 -24.21
N SER A 856 -13.37 -43.71 -23.20
CA SER A 856 -13.11 -44.11 -21.81
C SER A 856 -13.73 -45.48 -21.57
N ALA A 857 -13.05 -46.31 -20.79
CA ALA A 857 -13.43 -47.70 -20.52
C ALA A 857 -14.69 -47.86 -19.66
N ASP A 858 -15.25 -46.75 -19.17
CA ASP A 858 -16.44 -46.70 -18.35
C ASP A 858 -17.54 -46.03 -19.19
N GLY A 859 -18.55 -46.83 -19.55
CA GLY A 859 -19.65 -46.36 -20.37
C GLY A 859 -20.54 -45.41 -19.61
N GLU A 860 -20.68 -44.17 -20.10
CA GLU A 860 -21.81 -43.28 -19.80
C GLU A 860 -21.91 -42.14 -20.85
N SER A 861 -23.11 -42.11 -21.46
CA SER A 861 -23.78 -41.18 -22.38
C SER A 861 -23.00 -40.10 -23.16
N SER A 862 -22.98 -40.30 -24.48
CA SER A 862 -23.35 -39.27 -25.47
C SER A 862 -24.21 -39.94 -26.55
N ALA A 863 -25.11 -39.23 -27.21
CA ALA A 863 -25.87 -39.81 -28.33
C ALA A 863 -24.97 -40.28 -29.51
N GLU A 864 -23.70 -39.85 -29.55
CA GLU A 864 -22.66 -40.37 -30.45
C GLU A 864 -22.08 -41.73 -29.97
N GLN A 865 -22.08 -41.99 -28.66
CA GLN A 865 -21.67 -43.26 -28.07
C GLN A 865 -22.74 -44.35 -28.15
N ASP A 866 -24.04 -44.03 -28.06
CA ASP A 866 -25.10 -45.07 -28.15
C ASP A 866 -25.13 -45.77 -29.51
N VAL A 867 -24.69 -45.08 -30.58
CA VAL A 867 -24.55 -45.69 -31.91
C VAL A 867 -23.36 -46.67 -31.98
N ILE A 868 -22.36 -46.53 -31.10
CA ILE A 868 -21.08 -47.26 -31.16
C ILE A 868 -20.96 -48.31 -30.03
N GLY A 869 -21.53 -48.02 -28.85
CA GLY A 869 -21.40 -48.80 -27.60
C GLY A 869 -22.34 -50.01 -27.51
N GLU A 870 -23.56 -49.93 -28.06
CA GLU A 870 -24.46 -51.10 -28.15
C GLU A 870 -24.02 -52.11 -29.23
N ARG A 871 -23.02 -51.77 -30.06
CA ARG A 871 -22.70 -52.48 -31.32
C ARG A 871 -21.32 -53.16 -31.38
N GLY A 872 -20.64 -53.31 -30.23
CA GLY A 872 -19.55 -54.29 -30.06
C GLY A 872 -18.24 -54.02 -30.80
N LEU A 873 -17.87 -52.75 -31.02
CA LEU A 873 -16.53 -52.41 -31.54
C LEU A 873 -15.46 -52.48 -30.43
N PRO A 874 -14.21 -52.87 -30.73
CA PRO A 874 -13.14 -52.90 -29.75
C PRO A 874 -12.82 -51.48 -29.23
N PRO A 875 -12.57 -51.31 -27.92
CA PRO A 875 -12.15 -50.04 -27.37
C PRO A 875 -10.81 -49.60 -28.00
N GLY A 876 -10.81 -48.45 -28.69
CA GLY A 876 -9.62 -47.83 -29.30
C GLY A 876 -9.76 -47.44 -30.78
N THR A 877 -10.87 -47.73 -31.46
CA THR A 877 -11.06 -47.36 -32.88
C THR A 877 -11.42 -45.87 -33.02
N ILE A 878 -10.49 -45.08 -33.58
CA ILE A 878 -10.67 -43.63 -33.81
C ILE A 878 -11.20 -43.43 -35.23
N VAL A 879 -12.49 -43.09 -35.38
CA VAL A 879 -13.06 -42.64 -36.66
C VAL A 879 -13.18 -41.11 -36.64
N GLY A 880 -12.55 -40.44 -37.62
CA GLY A 880 -12.63 -38.98 -37.72
C GLY A 880 -14.05 -38.49 -38.04
N ARG A 881 -14.51 -37.41 -37.39
CA ARG A 881 -15.84 -36.81 -37.60
C ARG A 881 -16.14 -36.41 -39.06
N LYS A 882 -15.11 -36.10 -39.85
CA LYS A 882 -15.20 -35.88 -41.30
C LYS A 882 -15.75 -37.10 -42.05
N VAL A 883 -15.38 -38.29 -41.60
CA VAL A 883 -15.84 -39.56 -42.16
C VAL A 883 -17.31 -39.79 -41.83
N ILE A 884 -17.73 -39.51 -40.59
CA ILE A 884 -19.13 -39.57 -40.16
C ILE A 884 -20.00 -38.60 -40.98
N ALA A 885 -19.54 -37.37 -41.18
CA ALA A 885 -20.22 -36.38 -42.02
C ALA A 885 -20.36 -36.86 -43.49
N ALA A 886 -19.30 -37.46 -44.05
CA ALA A 886 -19.33 -38.05 -45.38
C ALA A 886 -20.35 -39.20 -45.48
N PHE A 887 -20.54 -39.97 -44.41
CA PHE A 887 -21.53 -41.05 -44.36
C PHE A 887 -22.95 -40.56 -44.29
N CYS A 888 -23.25 -39.60 -43.41
CA CYS A 888 -24.58 -39.00 -43.35
C CYS A 888 -24.94 -38.35 -44.70
N LEU A 889 -23.98 -37.66 -45.33
CA LEU A 889 -24.15 -37.09 -46.67
C LEU A 889 -24.41 -38.18 -47.73
N ALA A 890 -23.61 -39.25 -47.75
CA ALA A 890 -23.78 -40.34 -48.70
C ALA A 890 -25.12 -41.06 -48.54
N GLY A 891 -25.58 -41.32 -47.31
CA GLY A 891 -26.88 -41.92 -47.05
C GLY A 891 -28.04 -41.06 -47.56
N LEU A 892 -28.01 -39.75 -47.30
CA LEU A 892 -29.03 -38.81 -47.78
C LEU A 892 -29.11 -38.76 -49.31
N LEU A 893 -27.96 -38.77 -49.99
CA LEU A 893 -27.86 -38.78 -51.46
C LEU A 893 -28.26 -40.13 -52.08
N TYR A 894 -27.89 -41.24 -51.43
CA TYR A 894 -28.13 -42.58 -51.93
C TYR A 894 -29.62 -42.94 -51.92
N HIS A 895 -30.34 -42.57 -50.86
CA HIS A 895 -31.78 -42.85 -50.74
C HIS A 895 -32.68 -41.82 -51.44
N GLY A 896 -32.17 -40.63 -51.78
CA GLY A 896 -32.99 -39.54 -52.33
C GLY A 896 -33.98 -39.04 -51.29
N ALA A 897 -33.46 -38.51 -50.17
CA ALA A 897 -34.28 -37.98 -49.08
C ALA A 897 -35.24 -36.88 -49.56
N GLU A 898 -36.28 -36.57 -48.77
CA GLU A 898 -37.31 -35.60 -49.14
C GLU A 898 -36.69 -34.24 -49.55
N GLY A 899 -36.94 -33.80 -50.78
CA GLY A 899 -36.35 -32.57 -51.33
C GLY A 899 -34.90 -32.67 -51.83
N VAL A 900 -34.28 -33.85 -51.79
CA VAL A 900 -32.94 -34.15 -52.32
C VAL A 900 -33.06 -35.15 -53.47
N GLU A 901 -32.49 -34.82 -54.64
CA GLU A 901 -32.47 -35.74 -55.78
C GLU A 901 -31.54 -36.92 -55.49
N GLN A 902 -32.00 -38.14 -55.80
CA GLN A 902 -31.19 -39.35 -55.61
C GLN A 902 -29.97 -39.32 -56.52
N ASP A 903 -28.77 -39.30 -55.93
CA ASP A 903 -27.49 -39.30 -56.66
C ASP A 903 -26.56 -40.37 -56.10
N VAL A 904 -26.81 -41.60 -56.54
CA VAL A 904 -26.02 -42.78 -56.16
C VAL A 904 -24.56 -42.62 -56.58
N ALA A 905 -24.27 -41.95 -57.70
CA ALA A 905 -22.90 -41.78 -58.18
C ALA A 905 -22.10 -40.85 -57.25
N GLN A 906 -22.69 -39.74 -56.83
CA GLN A 906 -22.08 -38.82 -55.89
C GLN A 906 -21.99 -39.44 -54.49
N ALA A 907 -23.00 -40.20 -54.04
CA ALA A 907 -22.93 -40.94 -52.79
C ALA A 907 -21.74 -41.91 -52.75
N MET A 908 -21.56 -42.73 -53.80
CA MET A 908 -20.42 -43.66 -53.90
C MET A 908 -19.07 -42.93 -53.91
N LYS A 909 -19.00 -41.76 -54.55
CA LYS A 909 -17.79 -40.95 -54.59
C LYS A 909 -17.43 -40.38 -53.22
N VAL A 910 -18.41 -39.90 -52.47
CA VAL A 910 -18.22 -39.41 -51.10
C VAL A 910 -17.78 -40.56 -50.18
N LEU A 911 -18.38 -41.75 -50.33
CA LEU A 911 -17.97 -42.96 -49.60
C LEU A 911 -16.54 -43.38 -49.93
N GLN A 912 -16.14 -43.37 -51.21
CA GLN A 912 -14.77 -43.71 -51.60
C GLN A 912 -13.76 -42.75 -50.97
N CYS A 913 -14.03 -41.44 -51.00
CA CYS A 913 -13.16 -40.46 -50.34
C CYS A 913 -13.05 -40.69 -48.82
N ALA A 914 -14.15 -41.06 -48.17
CA ALA A 914 -14.15 -41.36 -46.74
C ALA A 914 -13.34 -42.64 -46.40
N VAL A 915 -13.39 -43.66 -47.26
CA VAL A 915 -12.59 -44.88 -47.13
C VAL A 915 -11.11 -44.60 -47.38
N ASP A 916 -10.78 -43.79 -48.38
CA ASP A 916 -9.41 -43.38 -48.69
C ASP A 916 -8.77 -42.61 -47.51
N ASP A 917 -9.57 -41.82 -46.77
CA ASP A 917 -9.14 -41.06 -45.59
C ASP A 917 -9.14 -41.90 -44.28
N GLY A 918 -10.09 -42.83 -44.10
CA GLY A 918 -10.36 -43.52 -42.82
C GLY A 918 -9.89 -44.98 -42.70
N GLY A 919 -9.42 -45.61 -43.78
CA GLY A 919 -8.93 -46.99 -43.78
C GLY A 919 -10.01 -48.07 -43.57
N THR A 920 -9.57 -49.31 -43.34
CA THR A 920 -10.43 -50.52 -43.35
C THR A 920 -11.45 -50.62 -42.22
N GLU A 921 -11.08 -50.20 -41.01
CA GLU A 921 -11.96 -50.30 -39.81
C GLU A 921 -13.18 -49.40 -39.95
N THR A 922 -12.97 -48.21 -40.52
CA THR A 922 -13.99 -47.24 -40.89
C THR A 922 -15.02 -47.82 -41.88
N PHE A 923 -14.62 -48.79 -42.69
CA PHE A 923 -15.53 -49.49 -43.60
C PHE A 923 -16.36 -50.61 -42.95
N ILE A 924 -15.85 -51.26 -41.91
CA ILE A 924 -16.64 -52.26 -41.17
C ILE A 924 -17.79 -51.56 -40.44
N ILE A 925 -17.51 -50.38 -39.88
CA ILE A 925 -18.50 -49.49 -39.25
C ILE A 925 -19.53 -49.01 -40.27
N LEU A 926 -19.10 -48.70 -41.50
CA LEU A 926 -20.00 -48.36 -42.62
C LEU A 926 -21.05 -49.43 -42.91
N VAL A 927 -20.58 -50.67 -43.07
CA VAL A 927 -21.45 -51.81 -43.37
C VAL A 927 -22.41 -52.04 -42.22
N ASP A 928 -21.95 -51.91 -40.98
CA ASP A 928 -22.77 -52.05 -39.79
C ASP A 928 -23.88 -50.98 -39.69
N VAL A 929 -23.58 -49.72 -39.99
CA VAL A 929 -24.55 -48.60 -39.98
C VAL A 929 -25.61 -48.76 -41.07
N PHE A 930 -25.25 -49.21 -42.28
CA PHE A 930 -26.20 -49.46 -43.37
C PHE A 930 -27.07 -50.70 -43.11
N LEU A 931 -26.53 -51.71 -42.43
CA LEU A 931 -27.28 -52.93 -42.09
C LEU A 931 -28.26 -52.70 -40.94
N HIS A 932 -27.85 -52.00 -39.88
CA HIS A 932 -28.66 -51.89 -38.66
C HIS A 932 -29.60 -50.68 -38.62
N GLY A 933 -29.53 -49.78 -39.59
CA GLY A 933 -30.47 -48.66 -39.78
C GLY A 933 -30.51 -47.63 -38.64
N THR A 934 -30.56 -46.35 -38.99
CA THR A 934 -30.95 -45.29 -38.04
C THR A 934 -32.47 -45.12 -38.05
N ASN A 935 -33.25 -46.04 -37.45
CA ASN A 935 -34.70 -45.96 -37.19
C ASN A 935 -35.68 -45.46 -38.30
N LYS A 936 -35.21 -45.10 -39.49
CA LYS A 936 -35.95 -44.41 -40.57
C LYS A 936 -35.40 -44.68 -41.99
N PHE A 937 -34.28 -45.39 -42.15
CA PHE A 937 -33.85 -45.94 -43.44
C PHE A 937 -34.05 -47.44 -43.39
N GLU A 938 -34.79 -48.00 -44.36
CA GLU A 938 -34.97 -49.44 -44.48
C GLU A 938 -33.58 -50.11 -44.58
N SER A 939 -33.32 -51.06 -43.70
CA SER A 939 -32.11 -51.89 -43.74
C SER A 939 -32.12 -52.73 -45.02
N ASP A 940 -31.23 -52.44 -45.96
CA ASP A 940 -31.16 -53.17 -47.22
C ASP A 940 -29.77 -53.76 -47.42
N VAL A 941 -29.68 -55.06 -47.15
CA VAL A 941 -28.48 -55.87 -47.35
C VAL A 941 -27.99 -55.80 -48.81
N SER A 942 -28.88 -55.52 -49.77
CA SER A 942 -28.53 -55.35 -51.18
C SER A 942 -27.71 -54.08 -51.40
N ILE A 943 -27.97 -53.01 -50.65
CA ILE A 943 -27.20 -51.76 -50.67
C ILE A 943 -25.82 -51.99 -50.08
N ALA A 944 -25.73 -52.63 -48.91
CA ALA A 944 -24.46 -52.95 -48.28
C ALA A 944 -23.55 -53.79 -49.21
N LEU A 945 -24.14 -54.77 -49.90
CA LEU A 945 -23.43 -55.57 -50.91
C LEU A 945 -23.04 -54.75 -52.15
N GLU A 946 -23.90 -53.85 -52.64
CA GLU A 946 -23.58 -52.96 -53.77
C GLU A 946 -22.43 -52.00 -53.44
N ILE A 947 -22.38 -51.47 -52.22
CA ILE A 947 -21.27 -50.64 -51.72
C ILE A 947 -19.97 -51.47 -51.69
N VAL A 948 -20.00 -52.66 -51.10
CA VAL A 948 -18.86 -53.60 -51.06
C VAL A 948 -18.36 -53.94 -52.47
N GLU A 949 -19.26 -53.97 -53.46
CA GLU A 949 -18.90 -54.23 -54.86
C GLU A 949 -18.33 -53.03 -55.61
N ARG A 950 -18.76 -51.81 -55.29
CA ARG A 950 -18.42 -50.59 -56.05
C ARG A 950 -17.30 -49.74 -55.47
N VAL A 951 -17.08 -49.82 -54.16
CA VAL A 951 -16.00 -49.11 -53.47
C VAL A 951 -14.75 -50.00 -53.46
N ASP A 952 -13.57 -49.42 -53.73
CA ASP A 952 -12.30 -50.15 -53.67
C ASP A 952 -11.86 -50.26 -52.21
N LEU A 953 -11.87 -51.49 -51.68
CA LEU A 953 -11.85 -51.73 -50.24
C LEU A 953 -10.67 -52.60 -49.80
N PRO A 954 -9.80 -52.11 -48.89
CA PRO A 954 -8.90 -52.99 -48.18
C PRO A 954 -9.72 -53.98 -47.32
N ARG A 955 -9.43 -55.28 -47.42
CA ARG A 955 -10.15 -56.37 -46.71
C ARG A 955 -11.66 -56.47 -47.01
N LYS A 956 -12.09 -56.18 -48.25
CA LYS A 956 -13.46 -56.38 -48.78
C LYS A 956 -14.17 -57.66 -48.30
N HIS A 957 -13.45 -58.76 -48.24
CA HIS A 957 -13.99 -60.08 -47.88
C HIS A 957 -14.33 -60.21 -46.39
N ASP A 958 -13.64 -59.48 -45.50
CA ASP A 958 -13.97 -59.47 -44.06
C ASP A 958 -15.32 -58.76 -43.84
N ALA A 959 -15.59 -57.70 -44.62
CA ALA A 959 -16.89 -57.03 -44.61
C ALA A 959 -18.02 -57.91 -45.19
N MET A 960 -17.73 -58.71 -46.22
CA MET A 960 -18.70 -59.71 -46.73
C MET A 960 -19.04 -60.76 -45.68
N VAL A 961 -18.08 -61.17 -44.84
CA VAL A 961 -18.36 -62.08 -43.72
C VAL A 961 -19.23 -61.40 -42.66
N ALA A 962 -18.97 -60.13 -42.33
CA ALA A 962 -19.82 -59.39 -41.39
C ALA A 962 -21.27 -59.30 -41.89
N ILE A 963 -21.50 -58.96 -43.16
CA ILE A 963 -22.84 -58.96 -43.79
C ILE A 963 -23.49 -60.34 -43.68
N ALA A 964 -22.71 -61.39 -43.95
CA ALA A 964 -23.22 -62.76 -43.88
C ALA A 964 -23.65 -63.14 -42.46
N LEU A 965 -22.91 -62.73 -41.42
CA LEU A 965 -23.26 -63.00 -40.03
C LEU A 965 -24.52 -62.26 -39.58
N VAL A 966 -24.71 -61.01 -40.03
CA VAL A 966 -25.93 -60.24 -39.75
C VAL A 966 -27.15 -60.90 -40.39
N LEU A 967 -27.04 -61.33 -41.65
CA LEU A 967 -28.10 -62.10 -42.34
C LEU A 967 -28.43 -63.41 -41.63
N VAL A 968 -27.41 -64.08 -41.09
CA VAL A 968 -27.53 -65.37 -40.44
C VAL A 968 -28.19 -65.28 -39.09
N ASN A 969 -27.85 -64.29 -38.27
CA ASN A 969 -28.38 -64.17 -36.92
C ASN A 969 -29.71 -63.42 -36.88
N GLY A 970 -29.96 -62.56 -37.88
CA GLY A 970 -31.00 -61.53 -37.79
C GLY A 970 -30.56 -60.42 -36.83
N SER A 971 -30.97 -59.19 -37.09
CA SER A 971 -30.69 -58.02 -36.24
C SER A 971 -31.87 -57.04 -36.29
N ASP A 972 -31.84 -56.00 -35.46
CA ASP A 972 -32.87 -54.96 -35.50
C ASP A 972 -32.94 -54.33 -36.92
N GLY A 973 -34.06 -54.55 -37.61
CA GLY A 973 -34.31 -54.09 -38.97
C GLY A 973 -34.10 -55.15 -40.06
N VAL A 974 -33.10 -56.03 -39.93
CA VAL A 974 -32.76 -57.03 -40.97
C VAL A 974 -33.44 -58.37 -40.70
N GLU A 975 -34.33 -58.79 -41.62
CA GLU A 975 -34.93 -60.13 -41.58
C GLU A 975 -33.85 -61.20 -41.75
N LYS A 976 -33.90 -62.23 -40.89
CA LYS A 976 -32.98 -63.37 -40.92
C LYS A 976 -33.11 -64.11 -42.25
N ASP A 977 -32.00 -64.24 -42.99
CA ASP A 977 -31.88 -64.99 -44.24
C ASP A 977 -30.57 -65.78 -44.22
N ALA A 978 -30.60 -66.88 -43.46
CA ALA A 978 -29.44 -67.75 -43.26
C ALA A 978 -28.89 -68.29 -44.59
N LYS A 979 -29.76 -68.57 -45.56
CA LYS A 979 -29.36 -69.08 -46.88
C LYS A 979 -28.51 -68.07 -47.64
N ARG A 980 -28.94 -66.82 -47.73
CA ARG A 980 -28.17 -65.75 -48.39
C ARG A 980 -26.87 -65.45 -47.66
N GLY A 981 -26.86 -65.53 -46.32
CA GLY A 981 -25.63 -65.43 -45.54
C GLY A 981 -24.65 -66.59 -45.79
N ALA A 982 -25.13 -67.83 -45.86
CA ALA A 982 -24.31 -68.98 -46.18
C ALA A 982 -23.73 -68.92 -47.61
N ASP A 983 -24.50 -68.44 -48.59
CA ASP A 983 -24.01 -68.22 -49.96
C ASP A 983 -22.88 -67.17 -50.02
N LEU A 984 -22.99 -66.11 -49.21
CA LEU A 984 -21.91 -65.11 -49.07
C LEU A 984 -20.67 -65.69 -48.40
N LEU A 985 -20.81 -66.49 -47.34
CA LEU A 985 -19.69 -67.18 -46.70
C LEU A 985 -18.99 -68.13 -47.68
N ARG A 986 -19.75 -68.92 -48.46
CA ARG A 986 -19.20 -69.77 -49.53
C ARG A 986 -18.38 -68.95 -50.53
N ARG A 987 -18.91 -67.82 -50.99
CA ARG A 987 -18.20 -66.91 -51.89
C ARG A 987 -16.88 -66.40 -51.29
N VAL A 988 -16.89 -65.99 -50.02
CA VAL A 988 -15.67 -65.52 -49.32
C VAL A 988 -14.64 -66.65 -49.20
N ILE A 989 -15.07 -67.87 -48.86
CA ILE A 989 -14.19 -69.04 -48.78
C ILE A 989 -13.54 -69.32 -50.14
N ASP A 990 -14.32 -69.28 -51.22
CA ASP A 990 -13.82 -69.52 -52.58
C ASP A 990 -12.82 -68.45 -53.04
N GLU A 991 -13.06 -67.18 -52.68
CA GLU A 991 -12.23 -66.05 -53.10
C GLU A 991 -10.96 -65.87 -52.25
N THR A 992 -10.98 -66.22 -50.96
CA THR A 992 -9.88 -65.90 -50.01
C THR A 992 -9.34 -67.05 -49.20
N ASN A 993 -10.02 -68.20 -49.21
CA ASN A 993 -9.72 -69.33 -48.32
C ASN A 993 -9.78 -68.96 -46.82
N SER A 994 -10.60 -67.96 -46.44
CA SER A 994 -10.73 -67.45 -45.06
C SER A 994 -11.09 -68.56 -44.07
N SER A 995 -10.24 -68.74 -43.06
CA SER A 995 -10.43 -69.74 -42.02
C SER A 995 -11.61 -69.40 -41.09
N PHE A 996 -11.86 -68.11 -40.85
CA PHE A 996 -13.00 -67.63 -40.07
C PHE A 996 -14.34 -67.88 -40.80
N ALA A 997 -14.42 -67.57 -42.11
CA ALA A 997 -15.63 -67.82 -42.90
C ALA A 997 -15.99 -69.33 -42.97
N LYS A 998 -14.98 -70.21 -42.99
CA LYS A 998 -15.18 -71.67 -42.93
C LYS A 998 -15.80 -72.12 -41.61
N VAL A 999 -15.34 -71.57 -40.47
CA VAL A 999 -15.91 -71.89 -39.15
C VAL A 999 -17.37 -71.46 -39.09
N GLU A 1000 -17.68 -70.24 -39.52
CA GLU A 1000 -19.06 -69.73 -39.48
C GLU A 1000 -20.01 -70.48 -40.40
N LEU A 1001 -19.56 -70.86 -41.60
CA LEU A 1001 -20.35 -71.71 -42.50
C LEU A 1001 -20.53 -73.12 -41.92
N ALA A 1002 -19.50 -73.68 -41.26
CA ALA A 1002 -19.59 -74.97 -40.59
C ALA A 1002 -20.61 -74.94 -39.44
N ASN A 1003 -20.61 -73.87 -38.63
CA ASN A 1003 -21.60 -73.65 -37.57
C ASN A 1003 -23.02 -73.68 -38.16
N LEU A 1004 -23.26 -72.96 -39.26
CA LEU A 1004 -24.57 -72.89 -39.91
C LEU A 1004 -25.08 -74.22 -40.45
N VAL A 1005 -24.23 -74.93 -41.18
CA VAL A 1005 -24.60 -76.19 -41.83
C VAL A 1005 -24.67 -77.34 -40.82
N SER A 1006 -23.97 -77.24 -39.69
CA SER A 1006 -24.04 -78.24 -38.60
C SER A 1006 -25.39 -78.25 -37.88
N VAL A 1007 -26.01 -77.09 -37.71
CA VAL A 1007 -27.29 -76.94 -37.00
C VAL A 1007 -28.47 -77.16 -37.95
N GLY A 1008 -28.37 -76.74 -39.22
CA GLY A 1008 -29.48 -76.80 -40.18
C GLY A 1008 -30.49 -75.69 -39.93
N GLU A 1009 -30.03 -74.45 -40.09
CA GLU A 1009 -30.80 -73.21 -39.95
C GLU A 1009 -31.90 -73.05 -41.03
N GLU A 1010 -32.83 -72.12 -40.82
CA GLU A 1010 -33.99 -71.94 -41.70
C GLU A 1010 -33.57 -71.64 -43.16
N GLY A 1011 -33.86 -72.57 -44.07
CA GLY A 1011 -33.45 -72.49 -45.49
C GLY A 1011 -32.15 -73.21 -45.86
N ILE A 1012 -31.46 -73.85 -44.90
CA ILE A 1012 -30.24 -74.65 -45.09
C ILE A 1012 -30.46 -76.07 -44.55
N GLU A 1013 -30.22 -77.09 -45.38
CA GLU A 1013 -30.25 -78.48 -44.89
C GLU A 1013 -29.04 -78.76 -44.00
N ARG A 1014 -29.27 -79.40 -42.85
CA ARG A 1014 -28.18 -79.88 -41.98
C ARG A 1014 -27.32 -80.88 -42.71
N ASP A 1015 -26.03 -80.60 -42.85
CA ASP A 1015 -25.03 -81.50 -43.42
C ASP A 1015 -23.80 -81.59 -42.50
N ALA A 1016 -23.84 -82.58 -41.60
CA ALA A 1016 -22.75 -82.86 -40.68
C ALA A 1016 -21.43 -83.25 -41.38
N SER A 1017 -21.48 -83.73 -42.64
CA SER A 1017 -20.28 -84.10 -43.39
C SER A 1017 -19.60 -82.86 -43.97
N GLU A 1018 -20.40 -81.91 -44.48
CA GLU A 1018 -19.90 -80.61 -44.94
C GLU A 1018 -19.35 -79.78 -43.77
N ALA A 1019 -20.05 -79.73 -42.64
CA ALA A 1019 -19.58 -79.04 -41.43
C ALA A 1019 -18.24 -79.61 -40.91
N LEU A 1020 -18.14 -80.94 -40.80
CA LEU A 1020 -16.90 -81.59 -40.38
C LEU A 1020 -15.73 -81.29 -41.32
N ARG A 1021 -15.98 -81.27 -42.64
CA ARG A 1021 -14.98 -80.92 -43.64
C ARG A 1021 -14.50 -79.48 -43.44
N LEU A 1022 -15.43 -78.53 -43.30
CA LEU A 1022 -15.13 -77.10 -43.14
C LEU A 1022 -14.37 -76.82 -41.84
N TYR A 1023 -14.73 -77.43 -40.71
CA TYR A 1023 -13.98 -77.30 -39.45
C TYR A 1023 -12.54 -77.84 -39.56
N ASN A 1024 -12.35 -78.98 -40.24
CA ASN A 1024 -11.01 -79.51 -40.48
C ASN A 1024 -10.18 -78.60 -41.40
N GLU A 1025 -10.79 -78.09 -42.48
CA GLU A 1025 -10.13 -77.13 -43.38
C GLU A 1025 -9.80 -75.81 -42.66
N ALA A 1026 -10.62 -75.36 -41.70
CA ALA A 1026 -10.35 -74.19 -40.87
C ALA A 1026 -9.21 -74.43 -39.87
N ARG A 1027 -9.18 -75.62 -39.26
CA ARG A 1027 -8.09 -76.07 -38.37
C ARG A 1027 -6.75 -76.15 -39.11
N GLU A 1028 -6.73 -76.71 -40.32
CA GLU A 1028 -5.54 -76.74 -41.17
C GLU A 1028 -5.04 -75.33 -41.55
N SER A 1029 -5.93 -74.34 -41.49
CA SER A 1029 -5.63 -72.93 -41.71
C SER A 1029 -5.27 -72.17 -40.41
N GLU A 1030 -4.94 -72.90 -39.33
CA GLU A 1030 -4.53 -72.40 -38.00
C GLU A 1030 -5.52 -71.42 -37.34
N HIS A 1031 -6.83 -71.62 -37.52
CA HIS A 1031 -7.84 -70.78 -36.84
C HIS A 1031 -7.80 -70.97 -35.31
N PRO A 1032 -7.73 -69.90 -34.50
CA PRO A 1032 -7.46 -69.98 -33.05
C PRO A 1032 -8.47 -70.83 -32.26
N SER A 1033 -9.72 -70.86 -32.72
CA SER A 1033 -10.82 -71.54 -32.03
C SER A 1033 -11.32 -72.81 -32.74
N ALA A 1034 -10.72 -73.19 -33.87
CA ALA A 1034 -11.26 -74.29 -34.68
C ALA A 1034 -11.14 -75.66 -33.99
N ASP A 1035 -10.10 -75.91 -33.20
CA ASP A 1035 -9.96 -77.16 -32.43
C ASP A 1035 -11.07 -77.32 -31.39
N MET A 1036 -11.34 -76.27 -30.61
CA MET A 1036 -12.37 -76.27 -29.58
C MET A 1036 -13.77 -76.45 -30.17
N ILE A 1037 -14.10 -75.69 -31.23
CA ILE A 1037 -15.43 -75.74 -31.86
C ILE A 1037 -15.65 -77.11 -32.55
N LEU A 1038 -14.60 -77.67 -33.15
CA LEU A 1038 -14.65 -79.02 -33.73
C LEU A 1038 -14.87 -80.10 -32.67
N GLU A 1039 -14.25 -79.97 -31.49
CA GLU A 1039 -14.47 -80.89 -30.37
C GLU A 1039 -15.93 -80.82 -29.88
N ASP A 1040 -16.47 -79.62 -29.65
CA ASP A 1040 -17.87 -79.42 -29.25
C ASP A 1040 -18.85 -80.01 -30.27
N PHE A 1041 -18.59 -79.83 -31.56
CA PHE A 1041 -19.41 -80.40 -32.64
C PHE A 1041 -19.34 -81.94 -32.66
N LEU A 1042 -18.14 -82.53 -32.52
CA LEU A 1042 -17.97 -83.98 -32.48
C LEU A 1042 -18.64 -84.61 -31.26
N ASP A 1043 -18.61 -83.94 -30.11
CA ASP A 1043 -19.32 -84.35 -28.90
C ASP A 1043 -20.85 -84.28 -29.09
N ALA A 1044 -21.36 -83.20 -29.70
CA ALA A 1044 -22.79 -83.04 -30.00
C ALA A 1044 -23.32 -84.07 -31.03
N GLU A 1045 -22.51 -84.49 -31.99
CA GLU A 1045 -22.82 -85.56 -32.96
C GLU A 1045 -22.67 -86.98 -32.38
N GLY A 1046 -22.30 -87.11 -31.10
CA GLY A 1046 -22.05 -88.40 -30.44
C GLY A 1046 -20.83 -89.14 -30.98
N ARG A 1047 -19.89 -88.41 -31.61
CA ARG A 1047 -18.62 -88.92 -32.18
C ARG A 1047 -17.41 -88.60 -31.31
N GLY A 1048 -17.63 -87.92 -30.18
CA GLY A 1048 -16.66 -87.58 -29.16
C GLY A 1048 -15.71 -88.72 -28.79
N LEU A 1049 -14.42 -88.38 -28.68
CA LEU A 1049 -13.26 -89.20 -28.25
C LEU A 1049 -12.63 -90.22 -29.22
N THR A 1050 -13.16 -90.49 -30.42
CA THR A 1050 -12.54 -91.53 -31.28
C THR A 1050 -11.63 -90.98 -32.39
N GLU A 1051 -11.82 -89.74 -32.84
CA GLU A 1051 -11.09 -89.20 -34.02
C GLU A 1051 -9.94 -88.23 -33.64
N CYS A 1052 -10.05 -87.43 -32.57
CA CYS A 1052 -9.02 -86.45 -32.17
C CYS A 1052 -7.72 -87.05 -31.60
N VAL A 1053 -7.69 -88.35 -31.25
CA VAL A 1053 -6.48 -89.01 -30.71
C VAL A 1053 -5.49 -89.45 -31.81
N ARG A 1054 -5.82 -89.28 -33.11
CA ARG A 1054 -4.91 -89.66 -34.20
C ARG A 1054 -4.33 -88.46 -34.94
N ARG A 1055 -3.20 -87.98 -34.40
CA ARG A 1055 -2.28 -86.94 -34.90
C ARG A 1055 -2.63 -85.53 -34.41
N VAL A 1056 -1.98 -85.08 -33.34
CA VAL A 1056 -0.82 -84.18 -33.38
C VAL A 1056 -0.13 -84.27 -32.01
N GLU A 1057 1.12 -84.72 -32.01
CA GLU A 1057 2.06 -84.51 -30.91
C GLU A 1057 2.54 -83.07 -30.97
N GLN A 1058 2.08 -82.23 -30.04
CA GLN A 1058 2.82 -81.19 -29.28
C GLN A 1058 1.84 -80.16 -28.70
N PRO A 1059 2.04 -79.72 -27.44
CA PRO A 1059 1.97 -78.28 -27.20
C PRO A 1059 2.96 -77.75 -26.15
N HIS A 1060 3.66 -76.68 -26.54
CA HIS A 1060 3.86 -75.54 -25.66
C HIS A 1060 2.53 -74.80 -25.50
N VAL A 1061 2.39 -74.10 -24.36
CA VAL A 1061 1.27 -73.24 -23.94
C VAL A 1061 0.15 -73.96 -23.19
N PHE A 1062 0.32 -74.04 -21.87
CA PHE A 1062 -0.74 -74.17 -20.88
C PHE A 1062 -0.75 -72.85 -20.09
N THR A 1063 -1.81 -72.05 -20.21
CA THR A 1063 -2.23 -71.12 -19.14
C THR A 1063 -3.65 -70.64 -19.39
N CYS A 1064 -4.43 -70.65 -18.31
CA CYS A 1064 -5.74 -70.02 -18.11
C CYS A 1064 -6.98 -70.80 -18.58
N LEU A 1065 -7.45 -71.70 -17.70
CA LEU A 1065 -8.86 -71.79 -17.31
C LEU A 1065 -8.93 -72.38 -15.90
N LYS A 1066 -9.23 -71.53 -14.93
CA LYS A 1066 -9.62 -71.88 -13.57
C LYS A 1066 -10.95 -71.20 -13.29
N ASP A 1067 -11.83 -71.97 -12.65
CA ASP A 1067 -13.12 -71.58 -12.03
C ASP A 1067 -14.29 -71.43 -13.03
N ALA A 1068 -15.44 -72.11 -12.95
CA ALA A 1068 -16.12 -72.94 -11.94
C ALA A 1068 -17.35 -73.64 -12.59
N PRO A 1069 -18.18 -74.44 -11.90
CA PRO A 1069 -17.95 -75.36 -10.78
C PRO A 1069 -17.91 -76.85 -11.18
#